data_AF-A0A932B005-F1
#
_entry.id   AF-A0A932B005-F1
#
_cell.length_a   1.000
_cell.length_b   1.000
_cell.length_c   1.000
_cell.angle_alpha   90.00
_cell.angle_beta   90.00
_cell.angle_gamma   90.00
#
_symmetry.space_group_name_H-M   'P 1'
#
loop_
_entity.id
_entity.type
_entity.pdbx_description
1 polymer ?
#
loop_
_entity_poly.entity_id
_entity_poly.type
_entity_poly.pdbx_seq_one_letter_code
_entity_poly.pdbx_strand_id
1 'polypeptide(L)'
;MTKSHESAAAEESGVGVRTLPRTWVAASFVLFAAIAGLWATDARAQSAATDQAAPKLSSETCLGCHGQEGFAPAKTSEPSFYMPMVLKDRFLGSVHGKRQCVECHTNITKVPHEKVEVKVSCVNCHEKLLDAAQDEEKKDDIAKLSGVVNMIGRYMKSIHAQPNKQDQSHTNATCYNCHEAHYIYPKGSPNRNWWRLNLPYACGSCHTKELEAYKTSVHGKEALQNGNPKAAVCSDCHTTHDVQNPALDTTRLLITKNCGNCHEEQLKSYMGTYHGQVNTLGFAYTAKCFDCHGSHTIKRVDDPASGVHPNNRLQTCQKCHLDATAGFATFQPHANDKNFSRYPYTWLATKFMLLLLGGVFAFFWTHSALWYYRELRDHQQGKSRPHVRTDALQGNGGEPVVYYQRWPAIWRIAHLCFAICVIMLVLTGMTLLFADTYWAPVVSKLFGGPRVTGSVHRFFAAAFVGIFFWHIAYIALRIGKSWKTFRWFGPDSMIPNWNDLNDAIGMFKWFFGLAPKPQLDRWTYWEKFDYWAPFWGVAIIGGSGAMLWAKGLTATYLPGWVFNIATIFHGEEAVLAAGFLFTVHFFNNHWRPDKFPLDILMFTGKMPLEEFKREHLIEYNRLVASGELSKYLVDAPSQPMTIASKILGFTLMGSGLLLLILVMNGFARHLFGG
;
A
#
# COMPACT_ATOMS: atom_id res chain seq x y z
N MET A 1 -34.52 -49.58 -43.58
CA MET A 1 -35.31 -48.34 -43.70
C MET A 1 -34.34 -47.19 -43.43
N THR A 2 -33.55 -46.78 -44.43
CA THR A 2 -33.80 -45.63 -45.34
C THR A 2 -33.88 -44.30 -44.58
N LYS A 3 -33.10 -43.25 -44.86
CA LYS A 3 -32.13 -42.90 -45.93
C LYS A 3 -31.56 -41.53 -45.47
N SER A 4 -30.22 -41.36 -45.37
CA SER A 4 -29.35 -40.62 -46.33
C SER A 4 -29.43 -39.08 -46.20
N HIS A 5 -28.40 -38.23 -46.35
CA HIS A 5 -27.15 -38.20 -47.14
C HIS A 5 -26.11 -37.28 -46.44
N GLU A 6 -24.84 -37.70 -46.32
CA GLU A 6 -23.61 -37.19 -47.02
C GLU A 6 -23.02 -35.89 -46.44
N SER A 7 -21.90 -35.94 -45.69
CA SER A 7 -20.46 -36.11 -46.08
C SER A 7 -19.83 -34.82 -46.62
N ALA A 8 -18.86 -34.23 -45.89
CA ALA A 8 -17.41 -34.23 -46.20
C ALA A 8 -17.02 -33.23 -47.32
N ALA A 9 -15.86 -32.58 -47.41
CA ALA A 9 -14.67 -32.32 -46.61
C ALA A 9 -13.89 -31.21 -47.39
N ALA A 10 -12.71 -30.83 -46.88
CA ALA A 10 -11.58 -30.18 -47.58
C ALA A 10 -11.65 -28.66 -47.81
N GLU A 11 -10.54 -27.91 -47.90
CA GLU A 11 -9.20 -27.89 -47.28
C GLU A 11 -8.54 -26.58 -47.77
N GLU A 12 -7.66 -26.02 -46.94
CA GLU A 12 -6.48 -25.19 -47.26
C GLU A 12 -6.50 -23.81 -47.98
N SER A 13 -5.54 -23.00 -47.48
CA SER A 13 -4.86 -21.82 -48.06
C SER A 13 -5.67 -20.50 -48.07
N GLY A 14 -5.14 -19.33 -47.75
CA GLY A 14 -3.79 -18.88 -47.49
C GLY A 14 -3.70 -17.40 -47.91
N VAL A 15 -3.16 -16.56 -47.03
CA VAL A 15 -2.54 -15.25 -47.30
C VAL A 15 -3.45 -14.06 -47.68
N GLY A 16 -3.49 -13.08 -46.78
CA GLY A 16 -2.92 -11.78 -47.14
C GLY A 16 -3.75 -10.52 -46.85
N VAL A 17 -3.09 -9.60 -46.12
CA VAL A 17 -3.09 -8.14 -46.39
C VAL A 17 -4.36 -7.41 -45.90
N ARG A 18 -4.34 -6.33 -45.11
CA ARG A 18 -3.32 -5.45 -44.51
C ARG A 18 -4.07 -4.52 -43.51
N THR A 19 -3.35 -4.10 -42.47
CA THR A 19 -3.39 -2.78 -41.77
C THR A 19 -4.71 -2.31 -41.12
N LEU A 20 -4.84 -2.10 -39.79
CA LEU A 20 -4.30 -0.99 -38.94
C LEU A 20 -4.56 0.42 -39.54
N PRO A 21 -4.69 1.54 -38.78
CA PRO A 21 -4.79 1.70 -37.31
C PRO A 21 -5.61 2.93 -36.78
N ARG A 22 -5.64 3.06 -35.44
CA ARG A 22 -5.35 4.26 -34.60
C ARG A 22 -5.97 5.62 -34.95
N THR A 23 -6.97 6.04 -34.16
CA THR A 23 -6.87 7.03 -33.04
C THR A 23 -6.41 8.45 -33.42
N TRP A 24 -7.28 9.45 -33.26
CA TRP A 24 -6.99 10.84 -32.86
C TRP A 24 -8.32 11.38 -32.27
N VAL A 25 -8.49 11.63 -30.96
CA VAL A 25 -8.02 12.77 -30.13
C VAL A 25 -8.21 14.13 -30.81
N ALA A 26 -9.24 14.88 -30.39
CA ALA A 26 -9.14 16.22 -29.77
C ALA A 26 -10.40 17.10 -29.95
N ALA A 27 -10.79 17.74 -28.84
CA ALA A 27 -11.27 19.12 -28.70
C ALA A 27 -12.58 19.60 -29.36
N SER A 28 -13.58 19.78 -28.50
CA SER A 28 -14.33 21.03 -28.23
C SER A 28 -14.56 22.04 -29.36
N PHE A 29 -15.84 22.39 -29.63
CA PHE A 29 -16.47 23.70 -29.34
C PHE A 29 -17.82 23.87 -30.09
N VAL A 30 -18.89 24.05 -29.31
CA VAL A 30 -19.91 25.12 -29.42
C VAL A 30 -21.00 25.10 -30.52
N LEU A 31 -22.17 25.55 -30.05
CA LEU A 31 -23.35 26.12 -30.74
C LEU A 31 -24.44 25.12 -31.14
N PHE A 32 -25.59 25.16 -30.45
CA PHE A 32 -26.80 25.79 -31.00
C PHE A 32 -27.87 25.94 -29.91
N ALA A 33 -28.23 27.19 -29.62
CA ALA A 33 -29.42 27.58 -28.90
C ALA A 33 -30.52 27.96 -29.90
N ALA A 34 -31.77 27.89 -29.44
CA ALA A 34 -32.95 28.59 -29.97
C ALA A 34 -33.50 28.04 -31.31
N ILE A 35 -34.79 27.82 -31.59
CA ILE A 35 -36.10 28.35 -31.15
C ILE A 35 -37.12 27.29 -31.66
N ALA A 36 -37.92 26.68 -30.79
CA ALA A 36 -39.27 27.07 -30.37
C ALA A 36 -40.41 26.52 -31.24
N GLY A 37 -41.50 26.15 -30.56
CA GLY A 37 -42.85 26.32 -31.10
C GLY A 37 -43.78 25.12 -30.96
N LEU A 38 -44.68 25.23 -29.97
CA LEU A 38 -45.99 24.57 -29.86
C LEU A 38 -45.92 23.07 -29.52
N TRP A 39 -46.58 22.51 -28.51
CA TRP A 39 -47.96 22.70 -28.08
C TRP A 39 -48.07 22.57 -26.55
N ALA A 40 -48.74 23.53 -25.92
CA ALA A 40 -49.19 23.44 -24.54
C ALA A 40 -50.70 23.68 -24.54
N THR A 41 -51.47 22.62 -24.31
CA THR A 41 -52.80 22.69 -23.70
C THR A 41 -53.01 21.37 -22.98
N ASP A 42 -52.86 21.37 -21.66
CA ASP A 42 -53.78 20.59 -20.84
C ASP A 42 -54.07 21.34 -19.56
N ALA A 43 -55.36 21.63 -19.42
CA ALA A 43 -55.95 22.35 -18.33
C ALA A 43 -55.81 21.54 -17.04
N ARG A 44 -55.22 22.14 -16.01
CA ARG A 44 -55.53 21.76 -14.63
C ARG A 44 -56.23 22.94 -13.98
N ALA A 45 -57.56 22.85 -14.02
CA ALA A 45 -58.46 23.72 -13.29
C ALA A 45 -58.07 23.74 -11.80
N GLN A 46 -58.00 24.97 -11.28
CA GLN A 46 -57.97 25.26 -9.87
C GLN A 46 -59.17 24.63 -9.18
N SER A 47 -58.91 23.70 -8.28
CA SER A 47 -59.76 23.48 -7.10
C SER A 47 -59.04 24.15 -5.94
N ALA A 48 -59.31 25.44 -5.74
CA ALA A 48 -59.06 26.10 -4.48
C ALA A 48 -60.15 25.66 -3.50
N ALA A 49 -60.04 24.43 -2.99
CA ALA A 49 -60.71 24.06 -1.77
C ALA A 49 -59.92 24.70 -0.62
N THR A 50 -60.47 25.77 -0.06
CA THR A 50 -60.07 26.30 1.24
C THR A 50 -60.35 25.25 2.30
N ASP A 51 -59.41 24.33 2.52
CA ASP A 51 -59.31 23.63 3.79
C ASP A 51 -58.86 24.66 4.83
N GLN A 52 -59.82 25.22 5.55
CA GLN A 52 -59.55 25.86 6.83
C GLN A 52 -58.99 24.77 7.74
N ALA A 53 -57.66 24.68 7.79
CA ALA A 53 -56.96 23.83 8.74
C ALA A 53 -57.47 24.16 10.15
N ALA A 54 -57.95 23.13 10.86
CA ALA A 54 -58.25 23.21 12.29
C ALA A 54 -57.10 23.91 13.03
N PRO A 55 -57.38 24.70 14.09
CA PRO A 55 -56.34 25.41 14.83
C PRO A 55 -55.25 24.43 15.25
N LYS A 56 -54.05 24.61 14.70
CA LYS A 56 -52.89 23.77 14.99
C LYS A 56 -52.59 23.90 16.48
N LEU A 57 -52.74 22.81 17.22
CA LEU A 57 -52.37 22.75 18.64
C LEU A 57 -50.91 23.22 18.79
N SER A 58 -50.67 24.18 19.68
CA SER A 58 -49.33 24.68 19.94
C SER A 58 -48.60 23.76 20.91
N SER A 59 -47.28 23.78 20.87
CA SER A 59 -46.45 23.06 21.84
C SER A 59 -46.67 23.54 23.27
N GLU A 60 -47.07 24.80 23.45
CA GLU A 60 -47.39 25.37 24.75
C GLU A 60 -48.62 24.67 25.38
N THR A 61 -49.64 24.38 24.57
CA THR A 61 -50.80 23.59 25.02
C THR A 61 -50.39 22.18 25.44
N CYS A 62 -49.50 21.53 24.68
CA CYS A 62 -49.00 20.19 25.02
C CYS A 62 -48.18 20.20 26.32
N LEU A 63 -47.27 21.16 26.46
CA LEU A 63 -46.39 21.30 27.62
C LEU A 63 -47.14 21.75 28.89
N GLY A 64 -48.35 22.32 28.75
CA GLY A 64 -49.21 22.62 29.89
C GLY A 64 -49.56 21.39 30.73
N CYS A 65 -49.62 20.20 30.12
CA CYS A 65 -49.82 18.92 30.82
C CYS A 65 -48.55 18.04 30.82
N HIS A 66 -47.86 17.92 29.68
CA HIS A 66 -46.67 17.07 29.54
C HIS A 66 -45.38 17.70 30.07
N GLY A 67 -45.37 19.00 30.36
CA GLY A 67 -44.21 19.71 30.90
C GLY A 67 -44.17 19.80 32.42
N GLN A 68 -45.20 19.32 33.11
CA GLN A 68 -45.32 19.39 34.56
C GLN A 68 -44.87 18.09 35.23
N GLU A 69 -44.01 18.19 36.23
CA GLU A 69 -43.53 17.05 37.00
C GLU A 69 -44.67 16.48 37.88
N GLY A 70 -44.89 15.16 37.81
CA GLY A 70 -45.92 14.49 38.61
C GLY A 70 -47.38 14.73 38.17
N PHE A 71 -47.61 15.40 37.04
CA PHE A 71 -48.95 15.61 36.51
C PHE A 71 -49.60 14.29 36.06
N ALA A 72 -50.77 13.98 36.62
CA ALA A 72 -51.58 12.82 36.26
C ALA A 72 -53.03 13.25 36.00
N PRO A 73 -53.71 12.71 34.97
CA PRO A 73 -55.12 13.03 34.72
C PRO A 73 -56.01 12.55 35.87
N ALA A 74 -57.02 13.34 36.22
CA ALA A 74 -57.88 13.15 37.39
C ALA A 74 -58.78 11.88 37.40
N LYS A 75 -58.65 10.97 36.44
CA LYS A 75 -59.47 9.74 36.31
C LYS A 75 -58.65 8.55 35.81
N THR A 76 -57.70 8.09 36.58
CA THR A 76 -57.14 6.74 36.39
C THR A 76 -57.18 5.99 37.71
N SER A 77 -58.15 5.08 37.83
CA SER A 77 -58.20 4.06 38.88
C SER A 77 -57.16 2.94 38.69
N GLU A 78 -56.22 3.12 37.74
CA GLU A 78 -55.13 2.19 37.50
C GLU A 78 -53.84 2.67 38.20
N PRO A 79 -53.21 1.84 39.06
CA PRO A 79 -52.00 2.22 39.82
C PRO A 79 -50.74 2.49 39.00
N SER A 80 -50.80 2.40 37.66
CA SER A 80 -49.62 2.34 36.77
C SER A 80 -49.64 3.34 35.60
N PHE A 81 -50.50 4.37 35.62
CA PHE A 81 -50.48 5.37 34.55
C PHE A 81 -49.32 6.37 34.73
N TYR A 82 -48.23 6.16 34.00
CA TYR A 82 -47.12 7.11 33.88
C TYR A 82 -47.36 8.03 32.67
N MET A 83 -47.61 9.32 32.91
CA MET A 83 -47.67 10.31 31.84
C MET A 83 -46.24 10.66 31.39
N PRO A 84 -45.90 10.54 30.09
CA PRO A 84 -44.58 10.91 29.61
C PRO A 84 -44.34 12.42 29.80
N MET A 85 -43.29 12.76 30.54
CA MET A 85 -42.89 14.13 30.79
C MET A 85 -41.87 14.62 29.75
N VAL A 86 -42.02 15.87 29.30
CA VAL A 86 -41.08 16.59 28.44
C VAL A 86 -40.61 17.86 29.15
N LEU A 87 -39.34 17.91 29.51
CA LEU A 87 -38.69 19.07 30.11
C LEU A 87 -38.59 20.18 29.07
N LYS A 88 -39.42 21.23 29.22
CA LYS A 88 -39.52 22.35 28.27
C LYS A 88 -38.16 22.94 27.91
N ASP A 89 -37.35 23.32 28.91
CA ASP A 89 -36.06 23.97 28.66
C ASP A 89 -35.06 23.05 27.95
N ARG A 90 -35.10 21.75 28.26
CA ARG A 90 -34.24 20.74 27.63
C ARG A 90 -34.67 20.49 26.17
N PHE A 91 -35.97 20.47 25.90
CA PHE A 91 -36.50 20.34 24.53
C PHE A 91 -36.16 21.57 23.69
N LEU A 92 -36.37 22.78 24.22
CA LEU A 92 -36.03 24.03 23.54
C LEU A 92 -34.53 24.14 23.23
N GLY A 93 -33.67 23.58 24.10
CA GLY A 93 -32.22 23.46 23.87
C GLY A 93 -31.79 22.38 22.88
N SER A 94 -32.72 21.58 22.36
CA SER A 94 -32.43 20.54 21.36
C SER A 94 -32.38 21.12 19.93
N VAL A 95 -31.82 20.36 18.99
CA VAL A 95 -31.83 20.74 17.56
C VAL A 95 -33.24 20.79 16.96
N HIS A 96 -34.23 20.19 17.64
CA HIS A 96 -35.64 20.22 17.26
C HIS A 96 -36.48 21.22 18.09
N GLY A 97 -35.86 21.99 18.98
CA GLY A 97 -36.57 22.87 19.92
C GLY A 97 -37.43 23.97 19.28
N LYS A 98 -37.25 24.25 17.98
CA LYS A 98 -38.07 25.20 17.22
C LYS A 98 -39.30 24.56 16.55
N ARG A 99 -39.42 23.23 16.55
CA ARG A 99 -40.52 22.48 15.94
C ARG A 99 -41.70 22.40 16.89
N GLN A 100 -42.92 22.41 16.34
CA GLN A 100 -44.12 22.18 17.14
C GLN A 100 -44.31 20.70 17.46
N CYS A 101 -44.86 20.36 18.64
CA CYS A 101 -45.13 18.97 19.04
C CYS A 101 -45.93 18.20 17.97
N VAL A 102 -46.95 18.84 17.38
CA VAL A 102 -47.81 18.23 16.34
C VAL A 102 -47.11 18.01 14.99
N GLU A 103 -45.91 18.57 14.77
CA GLU A 103 -45.11 18.26 13.58
C GLU A 103 -44.50 16.85 13.66
N CYS A 104 -44.29 16.33 14.87
CA CYS A 104 -43.84 14.96 15.09
C CYS A 104 -45.02 14.05 15.49
N HIS A 105 -45.91 14.53 16.36
CA HIS A 105 -47.09 13.82 16.84
C HIS A 105 -48.31 14.08 15.93
N THR A 106 -48.18 13.70 14.66
CA THR A 106 -49.15 14.07 13.62
C THR A 106 -50.54 13.43 13.80
N ASN A 107 -50.68 12.46 14.69
CA ASN A 107 -51.94 11.79 15.01
C ASN A 107 -52.66 12.37 16.24
N ILE A 108 -52.15 13.45 16.84
CA ILE A 108 -52.81 14.16 17.92
C ILE A 108 -53.56 15.37 17.35
N THR A 109 -54.88 15.26 17.28
CA THR A 109 -55.75 16.29 16.68
C THR A 109 -56.67 16.99 17.69
N LYS A 110 -56.78 16.44 18.92
CA LYS A 110 -57.58 17.01 20.02
C LYS A 110 -56.82 16.89 21.35
N VAL A 111 -56.97 17.84 22.26
CA VAL A 111 -56.46 17.77 23.64
C VAL A 111 -57.58 18.19 24.62
N PRO A 112 -57.77 17.50 25.77
CA PRO A 112 -57.09 16.27 26.20
C PRO A 112 -57.34 15.10 25.23
N HIS A 113 -56.32 14.27 25.00
CA HIS A 113 -56.42 13.10 24.13
C HIS A 113 -56.57 11.81 24.94
N GLU A 114 -57.17 10.79 24.33
CA GLU A 114 -57.15 9.41 24.82
C GLU A 114 -55.75 8.80 24.63
N LYS A 115 -55.55 7.53 25.00
CA LYS A 115 -54.25 6.85 24.78
C LYS A 115 -53.98 6.75 23.27
N VAL A 116 -53.00 7.51 22.78
CA VAL A 116 -52.60 7.53 21.36
C VAL A 116 -51.33 6.70 21.17
N GLU A 117 -51.32 5.83 20.16
CA GLU A 117 -50.10 5.16 19.71
C GLU A 117 -49.27 6.16 18.88
N VAL A 118 -48.26 6.77 19.49
CA VAL A 118 -47.41 7.75 18.81
C VAL A 118 -46.39 7.03 17.91
N LYS A 119 -46.45 7.28 16.59
CA LYS A 119 -45.48 6.77 15.60
C LYS A 119 -44.71 7.93 14.96
N VAL A 120 -43.56 8.29 15.53
CA VAL A 120 -42.66 9.30 14.96
C VAL A 120 -41.60 8.62 14.09
N SER A 121 -41.56 8.96 12.80
CA SER A 121 -40.50 8.50 11.90
C SER A 121 -39.48 9.61 11.68
N CYS A 122 -38.29 9.45 12.27
CA CYS A 122 -37.16 10.35 12.06
C CYS A 122 -36.72 10.32 10.58
N VAL A 123 -36.71 9.14 9.96
CA VAL A 123 -36.28 8.91 8.58
C VAL A 123 -37.18 9.67 7.61
N ASN A 124 -38.48 9.37 7.62
CA ASN A 124 -39.43 9.98 6.69
C ASN A 124 -39.51 11.51 6.87
N CYS A 125 -39.37 12.00 8.11
CA CYS A 125 -39.38 13.44 8.38
C CYS A 125 -38.15 14.12 7.76
N HIS A 126 -36.94 13.59 8.00
CA HIS A 126 -35.72 14.19 7.46
C HIS A 126 -35.61 14.09 5.93
N GLU A 127 -36.10 13.00 5.32
CA GLU A 127 -36.17 12.86 3.87
C GLU A 127 -37.12 13.88 3.26
N LYS A 128 -38.37 13.97 3.74
CA LYS A 128 -39.33 14.96 3.26
C LYS A 128 -38.88 16.40 3.43
N LEU A 129 -38.21 16.71 4.55
CA LEU A 129 -37.66 18.05 4.78
C LEU A 129 -36.52 18.36 3.80
N LEU A 130 -35.71 17.36 3.44
CA LEU A 130 -34.64 17.54 2.44
C LEU A 130 -35.23 17.76 1.05
N ASP A 131 -36.22 16.95 0.65
CA ASP A 131 -36.90 17.09 -0.64
C ASP A 131 -37.53 18.49 -0.77
N ALA A 132 -38.27 18.94 0.25
CA ALA A 132 -38.85 20.28 0.27
C ALA A 132 -37.78 21.39 0.23
N ALA A 133 -36.66 21.22 0.94
CA ALA A 133 -35.57 22.19 0.89
C ALA A 133 -34.88 22.25 -0.48
N GLN A 134 -34.85 21.12 -1.21
CA GLN A 134 -34.35 21.04 -2.58
C GLN A 134 -35.30 21.73 -3.57
N ASP A 135 -36.59 21.45 -3.48
CA ASP A 135 -37.63 22.09 -4.30
C ASP A 135 -37.66 23.61 -4.12
N GLU A 136 -37.41 24.08 -2.90
CA GLU A 136 -37.36 25.51 -2.55
C GLU A 136 -35.96 26.14 -2.68
N GLU A 137 -34.96 25.40 -3.18
CA GLU A 137 -33.57 25.83 -3.35
C GLU A 137 -32.90 26.45 -2.09
N LYS A 138 -33.30 25.99 -0.89
CA LYS A 138 -32.79 26.49 0.41
C LYS A 138 -31.42 25.91 0.73
N LYS A 139 -30.36 26.51 0.16
CA LYS A 139 -28.97 26.03 0.26
C LYS A 139 -28.52 25.67 1.68
N ASP A 140 -28.84 26.48 2.69
CA ASP A 140 -28.45 26.24 4.08
C ASP A 140 -29.16 25.04 4.70
N ASP A 141 -30.44 24.83 4.36
CA ASP A 141 -31.23 23.71 4.86
C ASP A 141 -30.83 22.42 4.15
N ILE A 142 -30.59 22.48 2.83
CA ILE A 142 -30.03 21.38 2.04
C ILE A 142 -28.71 20.91 2.67
N ALA A 143 -27.79 21.83 2.98
CA ALA A 143 -26.50 21.49 3.57
C ALA A 143 -26.63 20.79 4.94
N LYS A 144 -27.55 21.25 5.80
CA LYS A 144 -27.78 20.63 7.12
C LYS A 144 -28.49 19.28 7.01
N LEU A 145 -29.57 19.21 6.23
CA LEU A 145 -30.44 18.03 6.12
C LEU A 145 -29.77 16.91 5.34
N SER A 146 -29.03 17.22 4.27
CA SER A 146 -28.28 16.21 3.50
C SER A 146 -27.27 15.46 4.38
N GLY A 147 -26.62 16.14 5.33
CA GLY A 147 -25.73 15.51 6.30
C GLY A 147 -26.45 14.48 7.19
N VAL A 148 -27.65 14.83 7.69
CA VAL A 148 -28.46 13.94 8.53
C VAL A 148 -29.01 12.77 7.72
N VAL A 149 -29.57 13.01 6.53
CA VAL A 149 -30.09 11.98 5.62
C VAL A 149 -28.98 11.00 5.20
N ASN A 150 -27.75 11.49 4.98
CA ASN A 150 -26.61 10.61 4.73
C ASN A 150 -26.29 9.71 5.94
N MET A 151 -26.29 10.26 7.16
CA MET A 151 -26.11 9.45 8.38
C MET A 151 -27.22 8.41 8.54
N ILE A 152 -28.48 8.77 8.26
CA ILE A 152 -29.61 7.85 8.22
C ILE A 152 -29.35 6.74 7.20
N GLY A 153 -28.95 7.08 5.97
CA GLY A 153 -28.65 6.09 4.94
C GLY A 153 -27.53 5.12 5.31
N ARG A 154 -26.50 5.57 6.05
CA ARG A 154 -25.47 4.68 6.61
C ARG A 154 -26.04 3.80 7.73
N TYR A 155 -26.83 4.38 8.63
CA TYR A 155 -27.44 3.65 9.73
C TYR A 155 -28.34 2.53 9.23
N MET A 156 -29.15 2.78 8.20
CA MET A 156 -30.02 1.78 7.58
C MET A 156 -29.26 0.59 6.97
N LYS A 157 -27.95 0.74 6.70
CA LYS A 157 -27.05 -0.34 6.23
C LYS A 157 -26.26 -1.00 7.37
N SER A 158 -26.39 -0.51 8.60
CA SER A 158 -25.71 -1.04 9.78
C SER A 158 -26.39 -2.31 10.30
N ILE A 159 -25.69 -3.07 11.14
CA ILE A 159 -26.27 -4.25 11.80
C ILE A 159 -27.44 -3.88 12.72
N HIS A 160 -27.45 -2.66 13.26
CA HIS A 160 -28.49 -2.17 14.16
C HIS A 160 -29.84 -1.95 13.46
N ALA A 161 -29.82 -1.54 12.19
CA ALA A 161 -31.06 -1.37 11.42
C ALA A 161 -31.61 -2.69 10.83
N GLN A 162 -30.86 -3.79 10.93
CA GLN A 162 -31.34 -5.09 10.44
C GLN A 162 -32.46 -5.64 11.34
N PRO A 163 -33.39 -6.45 10.80
CA PRO A 163 -34.39 -7.15 11.60
C PRO A 163 -33.75 -7.97 12.71
N ASN A 164 -34.35 -7.93 13.88
CA ASN A 164 -33.89 -8.73 15.01
C ASN A 164 -34.13 -10.21 14.75
N LYS A 165 -33.18 -11.06 15.13
CA LYS A 165 -33.24 -12.51 14.85
C LYS A 165 -34.25 -13.26 15.72
N GLN A 166 -34.49 -12.77 16.93
CA GLN A 166 -35.45 -13.34 17.88
C GLN A 166 -36.87 -12.81 17.64
N ASP A 167 -37.00 -11.53 17.30
CA ASP A 167 -38.28 -10.90 16.98
C ASP A 167 -38.17 -10.05 15.72
N GLN A 168 -38.59 -10.62 14.58
CA GLN A 168 -38.51 -9.96 13.28
C GLN A 168 -39.50 -8.78 13.13
N SER A 169 -40.39 -8.55 14.10
CA SER A 169 -41.24 -7.35 14.11
C SER A 169 -40.47 -6.08 14.52
N HIS A 170 -39.25 -6.22 15.05
CA HIS A 170 -38.37 -5.12 15.45
C HIS A 170 -37.01 -5.20 14.75
N THR A 171 -36.32 -4.06 14.68
CA THR A 171 -34.90 -4.01 14.31
C THR A 171 -34.01 -4.22 15.54
N ASN A 172 -32.72 -4.51 15.35
CA ASN A 172 -31.79 -4.71 16.46
C ASN A 172 -31.65 -3.48 17.37
N ALA A 173 -31.68 -2.28 16.78
CA ALA A 173 -31.87 -1.02 17.48
C ALA A 173 -32.58 -0.02 16.56
N THR A 174 -33.02 1.10 17.13
CA THR A 174 -33.64 2.22 16.44
C THR A 174 -32.97 3.53 16.83
N CYS A 175 -33.32 4.63 16.16
CA CYS A 175 -32.78 5.95 16.48
C CYS A 175 -32.96 6.32 17.95
N TYR A 176 -34.09 5.96 18.57
CA TYR A 176 -34.40 6.34 19.95
C TYR A 176 -33.68 5.50 21.01
N ASN A 177 -33.00 4.41 20.62
CA ASN A 177 -32.15 3.66 21.54
C ASN A 177 -30.80 4.35 21.79
N CYS A 178 -30.36 5.20 20.86
CA CYS A 178 -29.09 5.94 20.94
C CYS A 178 -29.31 7.45 21.15
N HIS A 179 -30.36 8.00 20.54
CA HIS A 179 -30.79 9.39 20.71
C HIS A 179 -32.02 9.46 21.60
N GLU A 180 -32.17 10.50 22.40
CA GLU A 180 -33.43 10.73 23.10
C GLU A 180 -34.44 11.33 22.12
N ALA A 181 -35.68 10.82 22.11
CA ALA A 181 -36.71 11.24 21.15
C ALA A 181 -36.99 12.76 21.17
N HIS A 182 -36.93 13.38 22.35
CA HIS A 182 -37.16 14.82 22.55
C HIS A 182 -35.86 15.63 22.71
N TYR A 183 -34.70 15.00 22.92
CA TYR A 183 -33.48 15.69 23.37
C TYR A 183 -32.26 15.31 22.54
N ILE A 184 -32.14 15.92 21.36
CA ILE A 184 -30.97 15.78 20.48
C ILE A 184 -30.12 17.05 20.59
N TYR A 185 -28.89 16.93 21.10
CA TYR A 185 -28.07 18.09 21.45
C TYR A 185 -27.17 18.58 20.30
N PRO A 186 -27.05 19.90 20.10
CA PRO A 186 -26.18 20.47 19.08
C PRO A 186 -24.70 20.21 19.36
N LYS A 187 -23.89 20.13 18.29
CA LYS A 187 -22.44 19.93 18.36
C LYS A 187 -21.79 21.05 19.18
N GLY A 188 -20.88 20.70 20.08
CA GLY A 188 -20.16 21.65 20.93
C GLY A 188 -20.90 22.09 22.20
N SER A 189 -22.18 21.70 22.37
CA SER A 189 -22.91 22.02 23.60
C SER A 189 -22.45 21.17 24.80
N PRO A 190 -22.49 21.71 26.03
CA PRO A 190 -22.22 20.94 27.25
C PRO A 190 -23.10 19.68 27.38
N ASN A 191 -24.38 19.80 27.01
CA ASN A 191 -25.32 18.69 27.04
C ASN A 191 -24.92 17.56 26.09
N ARG A 192 -24.30 17.88 24.94
CA ARG A 192 -23.77 16.85 24.03
C ARG A 192 -22.56 16.14 24.62
N ASN A 193 -21.70 16.83 25.35
CA ASN A 193 -20.56 16.19 26.03
C ASN A 193 -21.08 15.23 27.11
N TRP A 194 -22.07 15.67 27.89
CA TRP A 194 -22.74 14.81 28.87
C TRP A 194 -23.40 13.59 28.21
N TRP A 195 -24.15 13.77 27.12
CA TRP A 195 -24.75 12.67 26.37
C TRP A 195 -23.69 11.69 25.85
N ARG A 196 -22.58 12.22 25.30
CA ARG A 196 -21.46 11.41 24.81
C ARG A 196 -20.83 10.56 25.92
N LEU A 197 -20.62 11.12 27.11
CA LEU A 197 -20.08 10.39 28.25
C LEU A 197 -21.03 9.30 28.75
N ASN A 198 -22.34 9.46 28.52
CA ASN A 198 -23.35 8.46 28.84
C ASN A 198 -23.61 7.44 27.72
N LEU A 199 -23.05 7.65 26.53
CA LEU A 199 -23.21 6.72 25.40
C LEU A 199 -22.81 5.27 25.71
N PRO A 200 -21.77 4.98 26.51
CA PRO A 200 -21.48 3.62 26.95
C PRO A 200 -22.65 2.93 27.65
N TYR A 201 -23.45 3.66 28.45
CA TYR A 201 -24.65 3.10 29.09
C TYR A 201 -25.77 2.84 28.09
N ALA A 202 -25.93 3.68 27.07
CA ALA A 202 -26.90 3.46 26.00
C ALA A 202 -26.56 2.17 25.22
N CYS A 203 -25.30 2.00 24.80
CA CYS A 203 -24.84 0.76 24.16
C CYS A 203 -24.96 -0.44 25.11
N GLY A 204 -24.61 -0.26 26.38
CA GLY A 204 -24.61 -1.31 27.40
C GLY A 204 -25.99 -1.79 27.84
N SER A 205 -27.07 -1.11 27.46
CA SER A 205 -28.44 -1.60 27.66
C SER A 205 -28.67 -2.95 26.95
N CYS A 206 -28.05 -3.14 25.78
CA CYS A 206 -28.05 -4.40 25.04
C CYS A 206 -26.68 -5.14 25.14
N HIS A 207 -25.58 -4.41 25.25
CA HIS A 207 -24.20 -4.94 25.32
C HIS A 207 -23.64 -4.92 26.74
N THR A 208 -24.34 -5.56 27.68
CA THR A 208 -24.03 -5.49 29.11
C THR A 208 -22.62 -6.02 29.43
N LYS A 209 -22.22 -7.12 28.80
CA LYS A 209 -20.89 -7.73 28.99
C LYS A 209 -19.76 -6.80 28.56
N GLU A 210 -19.92 -6.16 27.41
CA GLU A 210 -18.96 -5.22 26.85
C GLU A 210 -18.88 -3.95 27.71
N LEU A 211 -20.01 -3.45 28.22
CA LEU A 211 -20.04 -2.32 29.16
C LEU A 211 -19.27 -2.64 30.45
N GLU A 212 -19.51 -3.79 31.07
CA GLU A 212 -18.81 -4.19 32.29
C GLU A 212 -17.30 -4.33 32.06
N ALA A 213 -16.89 -4.91 30.93
CA ALA A 213 -15.49 -4.96 30.55
C ALA A 213 -14.91 -3.54 30.36
N TYR A 214 -15.60 -2.69 29.60
CA TYR A 214 -15.21 -1.32 29.29
C TYR A 214 -15.00 -0.47 30.54
N LYS A 215 -15.88 -0.57 31.55
CA LYS A 215 -15.75 0.12 32.85
C LYS A 215 -14.42 -0.16 33.53
N THR A 216 -13.82 -1.34 33.31
CA THR A 216 -12.52 -1.67 33.89
C THR A 216 -11.33 -1.05 33.14
N SER A 217 -11.52 -0.67 31.86
CA SER A 217 -10.45 -0.13 31.01
C SER A 217 -10.02 1.28 31.41
N VAL A 218 -8.83 1.70 30.96
CA VAL A 218 -8.36 3.09 31.12
C VAL A 218 -9.31 4.08 30.44
N HIS A 219 -9.83 3.77 29.25
CA HIS A 219 -10.81 4.61 28.57
C HIS A 219 -12.12 4.72 29.35
N GLY A 220 -12.63 3.61 29.89
CA GLY A 220 -13.84 3.60 30.69
C GLY A 220 -13.69 4.34 32.02
N LYS A 221 -12.55 4.20 32.70
CA LYS A 221 -12.25 4.99 33.91
C LYS A 221 -12.20 6.48 33.60
N GLU A 222 -11.48 6.88 32.56
CA GLU A 222 -11.38 8.30 32.18
C GLU A 222 -12.74 8.88 31.76
N ALA A 223 -13.52 8.15 30.96
CA ALA A 223 -14.83 8.62 30.49
C ALA A 223 -15.88 8.65 31.62
N LEU A 224 -16.04 7.55 32.37
CA LEU A 224 -17.16 7.37 33.29
C LEU A 224 -16.87 7.86 34.71
N GLN A 225 -15.61 7.75 35.18
CA GLN A 225 -15.24 8.13 36.55
C GLN A 225 -14.68 9.55 36.59
N ASN A 226 -13.76 9.89 35.68
CA ASN A 226 -13.13 11.21 35.65
C ASN A 226 -13.91 12.23 34.80
N GLY A 227 -14.97 11.79 34.10
CA GLY A 227 -15.78 12.67 33.25
C GLY A 227 -15.00 13.31 32.09
N ASN A 228 -13.92 12.67 31.63
CA ASN A 228 -13.05 13.21 30.59
C ASN A 228 -13.70 13.05 29.19
N PRO A 229 -14.19 14.13 28.55
CA PRO A 229 -14.88 14.05 27.27
C PRO A 229 -13.97 13.68 26.09
N LYS A 230 -12.64 13.73 26.29
CA LYS A 230 -11.63 13.32 25.32
C LYS A 230 -11.31 11.82 25.39
N ALA A 231 -11.77 11.11 26.43
CA ALA A 231 -11.61 9.67 26.50
C ALA A 231 -12.43 8.99 25.39
N ALA A 232 -11.90 7.88 24.86
CA ALA A 232 -12.56 7.12 23.82
C ALA A 232 -13.76 6.36 24.40
N VAL A 233 -14.94 6.50 23.79
CA VAL A 233 -16.16 5.73 24.06
C VAL A 233 -16.43 4.73 22.93
N CYS A 234 -17.46 3.91 23.07
CA CYS A 234 -17.80 2.83 22.13
C CYS A 234 -17.81 3.28 20.66
N SER A 235 -18.37 4.47 20.39
CA SER A 235 -18.52 5.01 19.04
C SER A 235 -17.22 5.52 18.41
N ASP A 236 -16.18 5.79 19.19
CA ASP A 236 -14.89 6.18 18.62
C ASP A 236 -14.17 4.99 18.00
N CYS A 237 -14.44 3.78 18.52
CA CYS A 237 -13.91 2.53 17.96
C CYS A 237 -14.84 1.91 16.91
N HIS A 238 -16.16 1.89 17.15
CA HIS A 238 -17.15 1.17 16.32
C HIS A 238 -17.93 2.05 15.32
N THR A 239 -17.71 3.38 15.31
CA THR A 239 -18.55 4.39 14.64
C THR A 239 -19.95 4.54 15.26
N THR A 240 -20.70 5.59 14.89
CA THR A 240 -22.05 5.85 15.44
C THR A 240 -23.19 5.35 14.54
N HIS A 241 -23.05 5.49 13.22
CA HIS A 241 -24.12 5.24 12.25
C HIS A 241 -23.72 4.23 11.16
N ASP A 242 -22.59 3.54 11.31
CA ASP A 242 -22.14 2.52 10.35
C ASP A 242 -21.55 1.32 11.11
N VAL A 243 -22.23 0.96 12.20
CA VAL A 243 -21.81 -0.13 13.07
C VAL A 243 -22.04 -1.45 12.34
N GLN A 244 -20.95 -2.16 12.07
CA GLN A 244 -20.97 -3.45 11.37
C GLN A 244 -20.63 -4.59 12.33
N ASN A 245 -20.82 -5.83 11.88
CA ASN A 245 -20.50 -7.02 12.66
C ASN A 245 -18.99 -7.02 13.04
N PRO A 246 -18.64 -7.12 14.34
CA PRO A 246 -17.24 -7.11 14.79
C PRO A 246 -16.42 -8.32 14.33
N ALA A 247 -17.06 -9.39 13.87
CA ALA A 247 -16.37 -10.56 13.31
C ALA A 247 -15.79 -10.31 11.91
N LEU A 248 -16.27 -9.29 11.18
CA LEU A 248 -15.81 -9.00 9.82
C LEU A 248 -14.42 -8.35 9.83
N ASP A 249 -13.58 -8.76 8.88
CA ASP A 249 -12.25 -8.20 8.67
C ASP A 249 -12.30 -6.69 8.44
N THR A 250 -13.27 -6.22 7.66
CA THR A 250 -13.49 -4.78 7.41
C THR A 250 -13.72 -4.00 8.70
N THR A 251 -14.51 -4.53 9.63
CA THR A 251 -14.75 -3.92 10.94
C THR A 251 -13.48 -3.90 11.80
N ARG A 252 -12.74 -5.01 11.82
CA ARG A 252 -11.50 -5.13 12.62
C ARG A 252 -10.41 -4.17 12.15
N LEU A 253 -10.28 -3.99 10.83
CA LEU A 253 -9.36 -3.03 10.23
C LEU A 253 -9.78 -1.59 10.49
N LEU A 254 -11.09 -1.30 10.41
CA LEU A 254 -11.63 0.01 10.76
C LEU A 254 -11.36 0.37 12.23
N ILE A 255 -11.61 -0.54 13.17
CA ILE A 255 -11.30 -0.33 14.60
C ILE A 255 -9.80 -0.03 14.80
N THR A 256 -8.93 -0.75 14.09
CA THR A 256 -7.48 -0.52 14.14
C THR A 256 -7.11 0.89 13.68
N LYS A 257 -7.71 1.35 12.58
CA LYS A 257 -7.53 2.73 12.09
C LYS A 257 -8.05 3.76 13.09
N ASN A 258 -9.18 3.49 13.73
CA ASN A 258 -9.84 4.40 14.66
C ASN A 258 -9.00 4.68 15.92
N CYS A 259 -8.11 3.78 16.34
CA CYS A 259 -7.14 4.08 17.39
C CYS A 259 -6.28 5.32 17.05
N GLY A 260 -5.98 5.55 15.78
CA GLY A 260 -5.20 6.69 15.31
C GLY A 260 -5.88 8.04 15.42
N ASN A 261 -7.20 8.09 15.65
CA ASN A 261 -7.91 9.35 15.90
C ASN A 261 -7.41 10.07 17.16
N CYS A 262 -6.76 9.33 18.09
CA CYS A 262 -6.14 9.85 19.30
C CYS A 262 -4.67 9.40 19.45
N HIS A 263 -4.28 8.25 18.89
CA HIS A 263 -2.94 7.65 19.00
C HIS A 263 -2.22 7.63 17.64
N GLU A 264 -2.14 8.79 16.99
CA GLU A 264 -1.64 8.91 15.62
C GLU A 264 -0.19 8.39 15.47
N GLU A 265 0.71 8.77 16.37
CA GLU A 265 2.11 8.35 16.31
C GLU A 265 2.29 6.84 16.54
N GLN A 266 1.50 6.27 17.45
CA GLN A 266 1.51 4.84 17.73
C GLN A 266 0.92 4.04 16.58
N LEU A 267 -0.14 4.57 15.92
CA LEU A 267 -0.68 3.99 14.71
C LEU A 267 0.36 4.02 13.59
N LYS A 268 1.03 5.16 13.35
CA LYS A 268 2.04 5.30 12.29
C LYS A 268 3.21 4.32 12.47
N SER A 269 3.76 4.24 13.68
CA SER A 269 4.85 3.29 13.98
C SER A 269 4.40 1.82 13.88
N TYR A 270 3.20 1.50 14.37
CA TYR A 270 2.63 0.16 14.25
C TYR A 270 2.37 -0.23 12.78
N MET A 271 1.89 0.70 11.96
CA MET A 271 1.62 0.48 10.53
C MET A 271 2.89 0.17 9.73
N GLY A 272 4.06 0.59 10.23
CA GLY A 272 5.37 0.23 9.68
C GLY A 272 5.85 -1.18 10.03
N THR A 273 5.18 -1.90 10.93
CA THR A 273 5.51 -3.30 11.25
C THR A 273 4.87 -4.25 10.24
N TYR A 274 5.33 -5.52 10.19
CA TYR A 274 4.69 -6.55 9.36
C TYR A 274 3.18 -6.68 9.62
N HIS A 275 2.75 -6.61 10.88
CA HIS A 275 1.33 -6.65 11.24
C HIS A 275 0.57 -5.46 10.65
N GLY A 276 1.15 -4.27 10.80
CA GLY A 276 0.63 -3.04 10.24
C GLY A 276 0.51 -3.07 8.71
N GLN A 277 1.58 -3.46 8.03
CA GLN A 277 1.64 -3.55 6.57
C GLN A 277 0.56 -4.50 6.01
N VAL A 278 0.36 -5.66 6.64
CA VAL A 278 -0.69 -6.61 6.22
C VAL A 278 -2.09 -6.03 6.45
N ASN A 279 -2.31 -5.30 7.54
CA ASN A 279 -3.57 -4.60 7.78
C ASN A 279 -3.82 -3.50 6.73
N THR A 280 -2.79 -2.74 6.36
CA THR A 280 -2.86 -1.73 5.30
C THR A 280 -3.21 -2.34 3.94
N LEU A 281 -2.71 -3.55 3.66
CA LEU A 281 -3.10 -4.33 2.47
C LEU A 281 -4.55 -4.85 2.51
N GLY A 282 -5.27 -4.67 3.62
CA GLY A 282 -6.68 -5.00 3.75
C GLY A 282 -6.98 -6.36 4.38
N PHE A 283 -6.04 -6.96 5.11
CA PHE A 283 -6.20 -8.29 5.70
C PHE A 283 -6.12 -8.26 7.23
N ALA A 284 -7.11 -8.82 7.94
CA ALA A 284 -7.22 -8.66 9.40
C ALA A 284 -6.64 -9.82 10.23
N TYR A 285 -5.98 -10.81 9.60
CA TYR A 285 -5.48 -12.01 10.27
C TYR A 285 -4.15 -11.81 11.04
N THR A 286 -3.54 -10.62 10.97
CA THR A 286 -2.35 -10.28 11.78
C THR A 286 -2.74 -9.49 13.01
N ALA A 287 -1.89 -9.46 14.04
CA ALA A 287 -2.23 -8.85 15.32
C ALA A 287 -2.50 -7.35 15.18
N LYS A 288 -3.63 -6.87 15.68
CA LYS A 288 -4.08 -5.45 15.70
C LYS A 288 -3.85 -4.84 17.08
N CYS A 289 -4.09 -3.54 17.24
CA CYS A 289 -3.90 -2.83 18.51
C CYS A 289 -4.58 -3.56 19.69
N PHE A 290 -5.85 -3.97 19.51
CA PHE A 290 -6.63 -4.65 20.54
C PHE A 290 -6.22 -6.10 20.81
N ASP A 291 -5.51 -6.77 19.89
CA ASP A 291 -5.01 -8.14 20.14
C ASP A 291 -3.87 -8.13 21.19
N CYS A 292 -3.12 -7.02 21.26
CA CYS A 292 -2.06 -6.81 22.25
C CYS A 292 -2.57 -6.08 23.51
N HIS A 293 -3.30 -4.97 23.33
CA HIS A 293 -3.72 -4.10 24.43
C HIS A 293 -5.02 -4.54 25.12
N GLY A 294 -5.79 -5.44 24.50
CA GLY A 294 -7.16 -5.77 24.88
C GLY A 294 -8.19 -4.95 24.08
N SER A 295 -9.42 -5.45 23.96
CA SER A 295 -10.50 -4.76 23.24
C SER A 295 -11.25 -3.79 24.17
N HIS A 296 -12.11 -4.32 25.05
CA HIS A 296 -12.84 -3.53 26.03
C HIS A 296 -12.14 -3.46 27.39
N THR A 297 -10.99 -4.11 27.57
CA THR A 297 -10.28 -4.20 28.86
C THR A 297 -8.94 -3.47 28.86
N ILE A 298 -8.73 -2.54 27.93
CA ILE A 298 -7.45 -1.84 27.72
C ILE A 298 -6.93 -1.23 29.03
N LYS A 299 -5.71 -1.60 29.43
CA LYS A 299 -5.02 -1.09 30.64
C LYS A 299 -3.79 -0.27 30.26
N ARG A 300 -3.27 0.48 31.24
CA ARG A 300 -1.96 1.13 31.11
C ARG A 300 -0.86 0.08 30.99
N VAL A 301 0.30 0.44 30.43
CA VAL A 301 1.38 -0.51 30.13
C VAL A 301 2.08 -1.02 31.40
N ASP A 302 2.09 -0.21 32.45
CA ASP A 302 2.64 -0.48 33.78
C ASP A 302 1.66 -1.21 34.71
N ASP A 303 0.40 -1.37 34.31
CA ASP A 303 -0.59 -2.16 35.06
C ASP A 303 -0.24 -3.66 34.96
N PRO A 304 -0.06 -4.38 36.08
CA PRO A 304 0.25 -5.81 36.08
C PRO A 304 -0.80 -6.68 35.37
N ALA A 305 -2.04 -6.22 35.22
CA ALA A 305 -3.09 -6.93 34.49
C ALA A 305 -3.08 -6.66 32.97
N SER A 306 -2.20 -5.77 32.49
CA SER A 306 -2.12 -5.40 31.08
C SER A 306 -1.49 -6.49 30.23
N GLY A 307 -2.08 -6.79 29.06
CA GLY A 307 -1.53 -7.77 28.12
C GLY A 307 -0.15 -7.40 27.57
N VAL A 308 0.22 -6.10 27.61
CA VAL A 308 1.52 -5.60 27.14
C VAL A 308 2.52 -5.31 28.26
N HIS A 309 2.13 -5.56 29.51
CA HIS A 309 3.03 -5.48 30.67
C HIS A 309 4.24 -6.40 30.45
N PRO A 310 5.47 -6.02 30.85
CA PRO A 310 6.68 -6.83 30.64
C PRO A 310 6.52 -8.31 31.04
N ASN A 311 5.83 -8.58 32.15
CA ASN A 311 5.63 -9.95 32.66
C ASN A 311 4.58 -10.76 31.87
N ASN A 312 3.69 -10.11 31.11
CA ASN A 312 2.60 -10.76 30.39
C ASN A 312 2.84 -10.80 28.87
N ARG A 313 3.73 -9.95 28.37
CA ARG A 313 3.93 -9.72 26.93
C ARG A 313 4.31 -10.99 26.18
N LEU A 314 5.12 -11.85 26.78
CA LEU A 314 5.48 -13.14 26.18
C LEU A 314 4.24 -13.99 25.91
N GLN A 315 3.36 -14.15 26.91
CA GLN A 315 2.11 -14.89 26.76
C GLN A 315 1.21 -14.24 25.70
N THR A 316 1.18 -12.91 25.63
CA THR A 316 0.45 -12.19 24.58
C THR A 316 0.98 -12.51 23.19
N CYS A 317 2.30 -12.52 22.97
CA CYS A 317 2.90 -12.94 21.71
C CYS A 317 2.58 -14.42 21.39
N GLN A 318 2.60 -15.29 22.39
CA GLN A 318 2.34 -16.73 22.25
C GLN A 318 0.91 -17.08 21.85
N LYS A 319 -0.05 -16.16 21.92
CA LYS A 319 -1.39 -16.35 21.34
C LYS A 319 -1.35 -16.60 19.83
N CYS A 320 -0.35 -16.06 19.13
CA CYS A 320 -0.18 -16.22 17.68
C CYS A 320 1.19 -16.78 17.29
N HIS A 321 2.22 -16.59 18.11
CA HIS A 321 3.59 -17.09 17.92
C HIS A 321 3.92 -18.15 18.97
N LEU A 322 3.47 -19.38 18.75
CA LEU A 322 3.64 -20.49 19.71
C LEU A 322 5.12 -20.76 20.07
N ASP A 323 6.03 -20.42 19.16
CA ASP A 323 7.50 -20.53 19.30
C ASP A 323 8.17 -19.27 19.89
N ALA A 324 7.40 -18.28 20.32
CA ALA A 324 7.95 -17.04 20.87
C ALA A 324 8.73 -17.32 22.18
N THR A 325 9.96 -16.82 22.22
CA THR A 325 10.88 -16.88 23.37
C THR A 325 10.86 -15.57 24.16
N ALA A 326 11.53 -15.54 25.32
CA ALA A 326 11.70 -14.31 26.09
C ALA A 326 12.36 -13.18 25.25
N GLY A 327 13.35 -13.52 24.41
CA GLY A 327 13.96 -12.58 23.47
C GLY A 327 12.93 -12.01 22.49
N PHE A 328 12.02 -12.84 21.96
CA PHE A 328 10.97 -12.41 21.04
C PHE A 328 10.09 -11.30 21.63
N ALA A 329 9.76 -11.39 22.93
CA ALA A 329 8.92 -10.42 23.63
C ALA A 329 9.58 -9.03 23.76
N THR A 330 10.89 -8.90 23.52
CA THR A 330 11.56 -7.58 23.52
C THR A 330 11.44 -6.86 22.17
N PHE A 331 10.73 -7.42 21.19
CA PHE A 331 10.35 -6.71 19.97
C PHE A 331 9.59 -5.43 20.31
N GLN A 332 9.80 -4.37 19.51
CA GLN A 332 9.24 -3.05 19.76
C GLN A 332 8.25 -2.67 18.64
N PRO A 333 6.94 -2.95 18.80
CA PRO A 333 5.93 -2.66 17.77
C PRO A 333 5.70 -1.17 17.48
N HIS A 334 6.20 -0.29 18.34
CA HIS A 334 6.06 1.17 18.24
C HIS A 334 7.40 1.90 18.11
N ALA A 335 8.49 1.17 17.80
CA ALA A 335 9.79 1.79 17.54
C ALA A 335 9.70 2.76 16.36
N ASN A 336 10.40 3.88 16.46
CA ASN A 336 10.51 4.89 15.40
C ASN A 336 11.87 5.58 15.45
N ASP A 337 12.22 6.30 14.39
CA ASP A 337 13.50 7.00 14.21
C ASP A 337 13.45 8.48 14.66
N LYS A 338 12.43 8.88 15.42
CA LYS A 338 12.27 10.26 15.92
C LYS A 338 12.77 10.44 17.35
N ASN A 339 12.87 9.35 18.12
CA ASN A 339 13.23 9.42 19.54
C ASN A 339 14.47 8.55 19.83
N PHE A 340 15.66 9.17 19.75
CA PHE A 340 16.93 8.50 20.04
C PHE A 340 16.98 7.95 21.48
N SER A 341 16.48 8.71 22.47
CA SER A 341 16.52 8.31 23.88
C SER A 341 15.74 7.03 24.16
N ARG A 342 14.67 6.78 23.40
CA ARG A 342 13.81 5.59 23.55
C ARG A 342 14.18 4.45 22.61
N TYR A 343 14.63 4.76 21.39
CA TYR A 343 14.89 3.80 20.32
C TYR A 343 16.26 4.04 19.65
N PRO A 344 17.37 4.00 20.41
CA PRO A 344 18.68 4.43 19.90
C PRO A 344 19.15 3.56 18.72
N TYR A 345 18.91 2.25 18.77
CA TYR A 345 19.35 1.33 17.73
C TYR A 345 18.53 1.46 16.43
N THR A 346 17.21 1.63 16.54
CA THR A 346 16.34 1.89 15.38
C THR A 346 16.73 3.21 14.73
N TRP A 347 16.93 4.26 15.53
CA TRP A 347 17.39 5.55 15.05
C TRP A 347 18.72 5.43 14.29
N LEU A 348 19.72 4.79 14.90
CA LEU A 348 21.06 4.65 14.31
C LEU A 348 21.00 3.84 13.01
N ALA A 349 20.28 2.72 13.01
CA ALA A 349 20.08 1.89 11.82
C ALA A 349 19.44 2.69 10.67
N THR A 350 18.35 3.42 10.95
CA THR A 350 17.67 4.24 9.93
C THR A 350 18.59 5.35 9.40
N LYS A 351 19.25 6.12 10.26
CA LYS A 351 20.12 7.21 9.79
C LYS A 351 21.33 6.69 9.02
N PHE A 352 21.91 5.58 9.44
CA PHE A 352 22.98 4.91 8.72
C PHE A 352 22.53 4.49 7.30
N MET A 353 21.39 3.79 7.19
CA MET A 353 20.90 3.32 5.89
C MET A 353 20.50 4.49 4.97
N LEU A 354 19.88 5.54 5.50
CA LEU A 354 19.55 6.73 4.71
C LEU A 354 20.81 7.46 4.20
N LEU A 355 21.85 7.58 5.04
CA LEU A 355 23.13 8.16 4.64
C LEU A 355 23.82 7.31 3.56
N LEU A 356 23.81 5.99 3.73
CA LEU A 356 24.36 5.04 2.76
C LEU A 356 23.63 5.16 1.42
N LEU A 357 22.28 5.11 1.43
CA LEU A 357 21.44 5.23 0.25
C LEU A 357 21.68 6.55 -0.50
N GLY A 358 21.65 7.66 0.23
CA GLY A 358 21.89 8.99 -0.32
C GLY A 358 23.31 9.12 -0.90
N GLY A 359 24.33 8.64 -0.19
CA GLY A 359 25.72 8.69 -0.63
C GLY A 359 26.00 7.85 -1.87
N VAL A 360 25.52 6.60 -1.90
CA VAL A 360 25.70 5.69 -3.04
C VAL A 360 24.99 6.24 -4.28
N PHE A 361 23.73 6.64 -4.18
CA PHE A 361 23.02 7.21 -5.34
C PHE A 361 23.60 8.54 -5.79
N ALA A 362 23.96 9.45 -4.88
CA ALA A 362 24.61 10.71 -5.26
C ALA A 362 25.90 10.44 -6.05
N PHE A 363 26.73 9.49 -5.61
CA PHE A 363 27.96 9.15 -6.32
C PHE A 363 27.69 8.53 -7.70
N PHE A 364 26.90 7.45 -7.76
CA PHE A 364 26.74 6.69 -9.00
C PHE A 364 25.85 7.37 -10.02
N TRP A 365 24.81 8.11 -9.61
CA TRP A 365 24.03 8.89 -10.57
C TRP A 365 24.82 10.07 -11.13
N THR A 366 25.65 10.73 -10.31
CA THR A 366 26.57 11.76 -10.81
C THR A 366 27.56 11.17 -11.80
N HIS A 367 28.15 10.01 -11.48
CA HIS A 367 29.05 9.30 -12.37
C HIS A 367 28.38 8.95 -13.72
N SER A 368 27.20 8.34 -13.72
CA SER A 368 26.44 8.01 -14.93
C SER A 368 26.05 9.26 -15.72
N ALA A 369 25.66 10.34 -15.06
CA ALA A 369 25.30 11.60 -15.72
C ALA A 369 26.52 12.26 -16.39
N LEU A 370 27.67 12.28 -15.71
CA LEU A 370 28.92 12.78 -16.27
C LEU A 370 29.38 11.95 -17.47
N TRP A 371 29.23 10.63 -17.39
CA TRP A 371 29.50 9.74 -18.51
C TRP A 371 28.60 10.07 -19.70
N TYR A 372 27.28 10.09 -19.50
CA TYR A 372 26.32 10.40 -20.54
C TYR A 372 26.60 11.76 -21.21
N TYR A 373 26.83 12.79 -20.40
CA TYR A 373 27.21 14.12 -20.87
C TYR A 373 28.46 14.08 -21.76
N ARG A 374 29.49 13.34 -21.33
CA ARG A 374 30.75 13.28 -22.07
C ARG A 374 30.61 12.56 -23.41
N GLU A 375 29.93 11.43 -23.45
CA GLU A 375 29.69 10.70 -24.71
C GLU A 375 28.83 11.51 -25.68
N LEU A 376 27.80 12.21 -25.17
CA LEU A 376 26.98 13.10 -26.00
C LEU A 376 27.82 14.23 -26.61
N ARG A 377 28.73 14.82 -25.83
CA ARG A 377 29.64 15.87 -26.31
C ARG A 377 30.64 15.34 -27.33
N ASP A 378 31.25 14.18 -27.07
CA ASP A 378 32.15 13.54 -28.02
C ASP A 378 31.40 13.20 -29.33
N HIS A 379 30.11 12.85 -29.25
CA HIS A 379 29.25 12.64 -30.41
C HIS A 379 28.95 13.91 -31.21
N GLN A 380 28.56 14.99 -30.54
CA GLN A 380 28.36 16.29 -31.18
C GLN A 380 29.64 16.83 -31.83
N GLN A 381 30.81 16.49 -31.29
CA GLN A 381 32.12 16.89 -31.82
C GLN A 381 32.63 15.98 -32.95
N GLY A 382 31.86 14.98 -33.38
CA GLY A 382 32.29 13.99 -34.38
C GLY A 382 33.46 13.11 -33.91
N LYS A 383 33.77 13.12 -32.60
CA LYS A 383 34.79 12.27 -31.98
C LYS A 383 34.23 10.89 -31.65
N SER A 384 32.92 10.80 -31.39
CA SER A 384 32.26 9.51 -31.25
C SER A 384 32.24 8.82 -32.60
N ARG A 385 32.59 7.55 -32.62
CA ARG A 385 32.37 6.70 -33.79
C ARG A 385 30.91 6.21 -33.72
N PRO A 386 30.17 6.17 -34.85
CA PRO A 386 28.76 5.80 -34.84
C PRO A 386 28.55 4.45 -34.13
N HIS A 387 27.46 4.34 -33.36
CA HIS A 387 27.01 3.10 -32.74
C HIS A 387 27.14 1.97 -33.75
N VAL A 388 28.00 1.00 -33.45
CA VAL A 388 28.27 -0.11 -34.36
C VAL A 388 27.02 -0.96 -34.39
N ARG A 389 26.18 -0.73 -35.40
CA ARG A 389 25.09 -1.63 -35.77
C ARG A 389 25.73 -2.97 -36.11
N THR A 390 25.76 -3.87 -35.14
CA THR A 390 26.41 -5.19 -35.26
C THR A 390 25.80 -6.02 -36.40
N ASP A 391 24.56 -5.70 -36.77
CA ASP A 391 23.81 -6.20 -37.93
C ASP A 391 24.21 -5.57 -39.27
N ALA A 392 24.84 -4.38 -39.26
CA ALA A 392 25.31 -3.65 -40.44
C ALA A 392 26.81 -3.78 -40.69
N LEU A 393 27.55 -4.43 -39.79
CA LEU A 393 28.90 -4.89 -40.10
C LEU A 393 28.76 -5.96 -41.19
N GLN A 394 29.11 -5.62 -42.42
CA GLN A 394 29.55 -6.57 -43.42
C GLN A 394 31.07 -6.54 -43.38
N GLY A 395 31.75 -7.69 -43.39
CA GLY A 395 33.21 -7.68 -43.55
C GLY A 395 33.57 -6.90 -44.82
N ASN A 396 34.68 -6.17 -44.79
CA ASN A 396 35.21 -5.54 -46.00
C ASN A 396 35.34 -6.62 -47.10
N GLY A 397 34.59 -6.48 -48.20
CA GLY A 397 34.66 -7.42 -49.33
C GLY A 397 33.77 -8.68 -49.22
N GLY A 398 32.79 -8.73 -48.30
CA GLY A 398 31.86 -9.88 -48.20
C GLY A 398 32.34 -11.00 -47.29
N GLU A 399 33.39 -10.79 -46.50
CA GLU A 399 33.81 -11.73 -45.47
C GLU A 399 32.85 -11.76 -44.28
N PRO A 400 32.61 -12.93 -43.67
CA PRO A 400 31.76 -13.05 -42.48
C PRO A 400 32.36 -12.25 -41.32
N VAL A 401 31.53 -11.45 -40.66
CA VAL A 401 31.93 -10.74 -39.44
C VAL A 401 32.30 -11.76 -38.37
N VAL A 402 33.55 -11.70 -37.92
CA VAL A 402 34.05 -12.58 -36.86
C VAL A 402 33.61 -12.04 -35.49
N TYR A 403 33.09 -12.93 -34.65
CA TYR A 403 32.67 -12.61 -33.29
C TYR A 403 33.63 -13.21 -32.27
N TYR A 404 33.77 -12.55 -31.12
CA TYR A 404 34.45 -13.05 -29.93
C TYR A 404 33.42 -13.67 -28.96
N GLN A 405 33.68 -14.90 -28.51
CA GLN A 405 32.86 -15.55 -27.50
C GLN A 405 33.19 -15.02 -26.09
N ARG A 406 32.39 -14.06 -25.63
CA ARG A 406 32.54 -13.47 -24.28
C ARG A 406 31.98 -14.38 -23.18
N TRP A 407 30.79 -14.96 -23.39
CA TRP A 407 30.09 -15.72 -22.34
C TRP A 407 29.63 -17.12 -22.77
N PRO A 408 30.15 -18.18 -22.13
CA PRO A 408 29.58 -19.52 -22.20
C PRO A 408 28.12 -19.59 -21.73
N ALA A 409 27.37 -20.61 -22.20
CA ALA A 409 25.95 -20.79 -21.89
C ALA A 409 25.62 -20.82 -20.38
N ILE A 410 26.51 -21.40 -19.56
CA ILE A 410 26.31 -21.54 -18.11
C ILE A 410 26.10 -20.19 -17.43
N TRP A 411 26.86 -19.16 -17.82
CA TRP A 411 26.76 -17.82 -17.25
C TRP A 411 25.53 -17.06 -17.74
N ARG A 412 25.12 -17.32 -18.97
CA ARG A 412 23.90 -16.73 -19.56
C ARG A 412 22.64 -17.23 -18.86
N ILE A 413 22.59 -18.54 -18.60
CA ILE A 413 21.49 -19.16 -17.85
C ILE A 413 21.49 -18.68 -16.40
N ALA A 414 22.66 -18.69 -15.74
CA ALA A 414 22.78 -18.21 -14.36
C ALA A 414 22.32 -16.75 -14.22
N HIS A 415 22.77 -15.87 -15.14
CA HIS A 415 22.34 -14.48 -15.17
C HIS A 415 20.83 -14.34 -15.38
N LEU A 416 20.25 -15.05 -16.35
CA LEU A 416 18.80 -15.00 -16.61
C LEU A 416 17.99 -15.46 -15.39
N CYS A 417 18.35 -16.59 -14.78
CA CYS A 417 17.70 -17.08 -13.57
C CYS A 417 17.82 -16.07 -12.43
N PHE A 418 19.00 -15.47 -12.26
CA PHE A 418 19.24 -14.45 -11.23
C PHE A 418 18.40 -13.20 -11.46
N ALA A 419 18.33 -12.69 -12.70
CA ALA A 419 17.51 -11.54 -13.06
C ALA A 419 16.02 -11.76 -12.78
N ILE A 420 15.49 -12.95 -13.10
CA ILE A 420 14.10 -13.32 -12.78
C ILE A 420 13.87 -13.34 -11.26
N CYS A 421 14.81 -13.92 -10.50
CA CYS A 421 14.71 -13.92 -9.03
C CYS A 421 14.68 -12.49 -8.47
N VAL A 422 15.57 -11.61 -8.94
CA VAL A 422 15.61 -10.21 -8.51
C VAL A 422 14.30 -9.48 -8.82
N ILE A 423 13.78 -9.58 -10.05
CA ILE A 423 12.51 -8.94 -10.43
C ILE A 423 11.37 -9.41 -9.52
N MET A 424 11.28 -10.71 -9.25
CA MET A 424 10.24 -11.26 -8.39
C MET A 424 10.41 -10.89 -6.92
N LEU A 425 11.65 -10.85 -6.42
CA LEU A 425 11.95 -10.43 -5.05
C LEU A 425 11.63 -8.95 -4.83
N VAL A 426 12.00 -8.09 -5.78
CA VAL A 426 11.66 -6.66 -5.74
C VAL A 426 10.15 -6.49 -5.80
N LEU A 427 9.45 -7.12 -6.74
CA LEU A 427 7.99 -7.01 -6.84
C LEU A 427 7.29 -7.41 -5.54
N THR A 428 7.62 -8.59 -5.00
CA THR A 428 6.96 -9.13 -3.81
C THR A 428 7.37 -8.40 -2.52
N GLY A 429 8.63 -8.02 -2.38
CA GLY A 429 9.14 -7.28 -1.22
C GLY A 429 8.62 -5.85 -1.16
N MET A 430 8.64 -5.13 -2.28
CA MET A 430 8.16 -3.75 -2.35
C MET A 430 6.65 -3.64 -2.16
N THR A 431 5.90 -4.67 -2.58
CA THR A 431 4.45 -4.77 -2.30
C THR A 431 4.17 -4.71 -0.80
N LEU A 432 5.01 -5.33 0.02
CA LEU A 432 4.86 -5.32 1.48
C LEU A 432 5.42 -4.04 2.09
N LEU A 433 6.61 -3.61 1.66
CA LEU A 433 7.28 -2.42 2.18
C LEU A 433 6.45 -1.15 1.97
N PHE A 434 5.83 -1.01 0.79
CA PHE A 434 5.00 0.14 0.40
C PHE A 434 3.51 -0.21 0.39
N ALA A 435 3.05 -0.93 1.40
CA ALA A 435 1.66 -1.41 1.51
C ALA A 435 0.59 -0.30 1.47
N ASP A 436 0.95 0.94 1.76
CA ASP A 436 0.09 2.14 1.74
C ASP A 436 -0.06 2.76 0.33
N THR A 437 0.68 2.27 -0.65
CA THR A 437 0.54 2.70 -2.05
C THR A 437 -0.71 2.12 -2.72
N TYR A 438 -1.16 2.74 -3.80
CA TYR A 438 -2.35 2.28 -4.53
C TYR A 438 -2.14 0.95 -5.26
N TRP A 439 -0.90 0.63 -5.64
CA TRP A 439 -0.57 -0.54 -6.44
C TRP A 439 -0.31 -1.78 -5.59
N ALA A 440 0.18 -1.63 -4.36
CA ALA A 440 0.52 -2.75 -3.49
C ALA A 440 -0.67 -3.68 -3.17
N PRO A 441 -1.87 -3.18 -2.81
CA PRO A 441 -3.04 -4.03 -2.63
C PRO A 441 -3.45 -4.80 -3.89
N VAL A 442 -3.24 -4.22 -5.08
CA VAL A 442 -3.55 -4.87 -6.36
C VAL A 442 -2.59 -6.04 -6.60
N VAL A 443 -1.29 -5.81 -6.45
CA VAL A 443 -0.27 -6.87 -6.59
C VAL A 443 -0.49 -7.97 -5.56
N SER A 444 -0.74 -7.60 -4.29
CA SER A 444 -1.00 -8.59 -3.25
C SER A 444 -2.22 -9.46 -3.58
N LYS A 445 -3.33 -8.86 -4.05
CA LYS A 445 -4.53 -9.61 -4.47
C LYS A 445 -4.27 -10.51 -5.67
N LEU A 446 -3.47 -10.05 -6.65
CA LEU A 446 -3.11 -10.84 -7.83
C LEU A 446 -2.38 -12.13 -7.45
N PHE A 447 -1.52 -12.10 -6.43
CA PHE A 447 -0.86 -13.29 -5.89
C PHE A 447 -1.76 -14.15 -4.97
N GLY A 448 -2.97 -13.70 -4.61
CA GLY A 448 -3.84 -14.41 -3.65
C GLY A 448 -3.67 -13.97 -2.19
N GLY A 449 -3.07 -12.81 -1.95
CA GLY A 449 -2.91 -12.17 -0.65
C GLY A 449 -1.50 -12.30 -0.04
N PRO A 450 -1.22 -11.59 1.08
CA PRO A 450 0.15 -11.43 1.60
C PRO A 450 0.82 -12.75 2.02
N ARG A 451 0.04 -13.77 2.41
CA ARG A 451 0.58 -15.10 2.71
C ARG A 451 1.21 -15.76 1.48
N VAL A 452 0.51 -15.72 0.34
CA VAL A 452 1.01 -16.30 -0.91
C VAL A 452 2.14 -15.45 -1.47
N THR A 453 2.00 -14.12 -1.47
CA THR A 453 3.09 -13.19 -1.84
C THR A 453 4.37 -13.49 -1.04
N GLY A 454 4.27 -13.68 0.28
CA GLY A 454 5.41 -14.02 1.12
C GLY A 454 6.00 -15.42 0.87
N SER A 455 5.20 -16.39 0.43
CA SER A 455 5.71 -17.70 -0.01
C SER A 455 6.46 -17.62 -1.33
N VAL A 456 5.93 -16.85 -2.30
CA VAL A 456 6.61 -16.55 -3.57
C VAL A 456 7.94 -15.86 -3.31
N HIS A 457 7.96 -14.84 -2.43
CA HIS A 457 9.18 -14.14 -2.04
C HIS A 457 10.25 -15.11 -1.51
N ARG A 458 9.88 -16.00 -0.58
CA ARG A 458 10.80 -16.98 0.03
C ARG A 458 11.31 -18.02 -0.97
N PHE A 459 10.48 -18.45 -1.92
CA PHE A 459 10.90 -19.34 -3.00
C PHE A 459 12.00 -18.70 -3.86
N PHE A 460 11.77 -17.47 -4.34
CA PHE A 460 12.78 -16.76 -5.13
C PHE A 460 14.00 -16.37 -4.31
N ALA A 461 13.86 -16.12 -3.01
CA ALA A 461 14.98 -15.88 -2.12
C ALA A 461 15.87 -17.12 -1.99
N ALA A 462 15.27 -18.31 -1.80
CA ALA A 462 16.01 -19.56 -1.74
C ALA A 462 16.70 -19.88 -3.08
N ALA A 463 16.03 -19.65 -4.21
CA ALA A 463 16.63 -19.82 -5.54
C ALA A 463 17.81 -18.86 -5.76
N PHE A 464 17.64 -17.58 -5.41
CA PHE A 464 18.68 -16.56 -5.49
C PHE A 464 19.91 -16.92 -4.65
N VAL A 465 19.71 -17.31 -3.38
CA VAL A 465 20.79 -17.74 -2.49
C VAL A 465 21.44 -19.03 -3.00
N GLY A 466 20.67 -19.96 -3.56
CA GLY A 466 21.18 -21.17 -4.19
C GLY A 466 22.11 -20.88 -5.38
N ILE A 467 21.71 -19.96 -6.27
CA ILE A 467 22.55 -19.50 -7.40
C ILE A 467 23.84 -18.86 -6.87
N PHE A 468 23.75 -18.05 -5.82
CA PHE A 468 24.91 -17.39 -5.20
C PHE A 468 25.93 -18.40 -4.63
N PHE A 469 25.47 -19.39 -3.85
CA PHE A 469 26.38 -20.41 -3.30
C PHE A 469 26.92 -21.36 -4.36
N TRP A 470 26.11 -21.70 -5.37
CA TRP A 470 26.57 -22.45 -6.53
C TRP A 470 27.71 -21.71 -7.25
N HIS A 471 27.57 -20.39 -7.43
CA HIS A 471 28.60 -19.55 -8.05
C HIS A 471 29.89 -19.52 -7.23
N ILE A 472 29.80 -19.36 -5.91
CA ILE A 472 30.97 -19.43 -5.01
C ILE A 472 31.66 -20.79 -5.12
N ALA A 473 30.89 -21.88 -5.05
CA ALA A 473 31.43 -23.23 -5.17
C ALA A 473 32.13 -23.44 -6.53
N TYR A 474 31.51 -22.97 -7.62
CA TYR A 474 32.09 -23.03 -8.96
C TYR A 474 33.44 -22.31 -9.03
N ILE A 475 33.52 -21.07 -8.53
CA ILE A 475 34.76 -20.30 -8.52
C ILE A 475 35.81 -20.95 -7.63
N ALA A 476 35.45 -21.37 -6.42
CA ALA A 476 36.38 -22.02 -5.49
C ALA A 476 36.99 -23.29 -6.09
N LEU A 477 36.18 -24.12 -6.75
CA LEU A 477 36.67 -25.32 -7.45
C LEU A 477 37.58 -24.97 -8.63
N ARG A 478 37.29 -23.90 -9.37
CA ARG A 478 38.11 -23.47 -10.51
C ARG A 478 39.45 -22.89 -10.05
N ILE A 479 39.45 -22.03 -9.05
CA ILE A 479 40.67 -21.46 -8.45
C ILE A 479 41.49 -22.57 -7.79
N GLY A 480 40.86 -23.52 -7.10
CA GLY A 480 41.53 -24.68 -6.51
C GLY A 480 42.32 -25.50 -7.53
N LYS A 481 41.78 -25.71 -8.74
CA LYS A 481 42.48 -26.40 -9.84
C LYS A 481 43.70 -25.63 -10.36
N SER A 482 43.67 -24.30 -10.31
CA SER A 482 44.77 -23.45 -10.77
C SER A 482 45.50 -22.74 -9.61
N TRP A 483 45.45 -23.27 -8.39
CA TRP A 483 45.89 -22.53 -7.19
C TRP A 483 47.32 -21.99 -7.28
N LYS A 484 48.24 -22.79 -7.83
CA LYS A 484 49.66 -22.42 -7.98
C LYS A 484 49.92 -21.40 -9.09
N THR A 485 49.02 -21.29 -10.06
CA THR A 485 49.18 -20.43 -11.25
C THR A 485 48.20 -19.25 -11.27
N PHE A 486 47.26 -19.21 -10.33
CA PHE A 486 46.24 -18.16 -10.26
C PHE A 486 46.85 -16.84 -9.78
N ARG A 487 46.65 -15.79 -10.58
CA ARG A 487 47.13 -14.44 -10.27
C ARG A 487 46.01 -13.66 -9.60
N TRP A 488 46.06 -13.54 -8.28
CA TRP A 488 45.04 -12.87 -7.45
C TRP A 488 44.74 -11.42 -7.84
N PHE A 489 45.75 -10.68 -8.30
CA PHE A 489 45.60 -9.31 -8.81
C PHE A 489 45.90 -9.23 -10.32
N GLY A 490 45.84 -10.36 -11.01
CA GLY A 490 46.03 -10.45 -12.44
C GLY A 490 44.78 -10.08 -13.24
N PRO A 491 44.88 -10.10 -14.57
CA PRO A 491 43.79 -9.66 -15.46
C PRO A 491 42.56 -10.57 -15.45
N ASP A 492 42.70 -11.83 -15.06
CA ASP A 492 41.58 -12.78 -14.97
C ASP A 492 40.87 -12.72 -13.60
N SER A 493 41.37 -11.92 -12.67
CA SER A 493 40.80 -11.78 -11.33
C SER A 493 39.71 -10.71 -11.28
N MET A 494 38.64 -11.01 -10.54
CA MET A 494 37.59 -10.05 -10.20
C MET A 494 37.92 -9.21 -8.97
N ILE A 495 39.07 -9.43 -8.32
CA ILE A 495 39.47 -8.67 -7.13
C ILE A 495 39.92 -7.27 -7.56
N PRO A 496 39.33 -6.20 -6.98
CA PRO A 496 39.78 -4.84 -7.24
C PRO A 496 41.25 -4.64 -6.86
N ASN A 497 41.98 -3.86 -7.67
CA ASN A 497 43.38 -3.53 -7.46
C ASN A 497 43.64 -2.03 -7.73
N TRP A 498 44.89 -1.58 -7.57
CA TRP A 498 45.24 -0.17 -7.75
C TRP A 498 45.06 0.35 -9.18
N ASN A 499 45.12 -0.51 -10.19
CA ASN A 499 44.84 -0.10 -11.57
C ASN A 499 43.37 0.26 -11.76
N ASP A 500 42.44 -0.40 -11.07
CA ASP A 500 41.02 -0.06 -11.13
C ASP A 500 40.76 1.37 -10.62
N LEU A 501 41.49 1.80 -9.56
CA LEU A 501 41.43 3.17 -9.07
C LEU A 501 42.03 4.15 -10.08
N ASN A 502 43.15 3.80 -10.72
CA ASN A 502 43.76 4.62 -11.77
C ASN A 502 42.82 4.77 -12.97
N ASP A 503 42.13 3.70 -13.37
CA ASP A 503 41.14 3.70 -14.45
C ASP A 503 39.93 4.55 -14.08
N ALA A 504 39.45 4.48 -12.84
CA ALA A 504 38.37 5.33 -12.34
C ALA A 504 38.77 6.82 -12.36
N ILE A 505 39.95 7.17 -11.86
CA ILE A 505 40.49 8.54 -11.93
C ILE A 505 40.65 8.98 -13.40
N GLY A 506 41.13 8.09 -14.27
CA GLY A 506 41.24 8.33 -15.71
C GLY A 506 39.89 8.62 -16.37
N MET A 507 38.84 7.88 -15.99
CA MET A 507 37.48 8.13 -16.43
C MET A 507 36.97 9.50 -15.96
N PHE A 508 37.19 9.88 -14.70
CA PHE A 508 36.82 11.22 -14.23
C PHE A 508 37.58 12.33 -14.97
N LYS A 509 38.88 12.16 -15.22
CA LYS A 509 39.65 13.10 -16.06
C LYS A 509 39.05 13.19 -17.47
N TRP A 510 38.65 12.07 -18.05
CA TRP A 510 37.99 12.05 -19.36
C TRP A 510 36.62 12.73 -19.34
N PHE A 511 35.80 12.53 -18.31
CA PHE A 511 34.51 13.22 -18.16
C PHE A 511 34.65 14.75 -18.23
N PHE A 512 35.69 15.29 -17.59
CA PHE A 512 36.01 16.73 -17.62
C PHE A 512 36.88 17.16 -18.81
N GLY A 513 37.22 16.26 -19.73
CA GLY A 513 38.04 16.54 -20.90
C GLY A 513 39.52 16.81 -20.61
N LEU A 514 40.00 16.44 -19.42
CA LEU A 514 41.39 16.62 -18.98
C LEU A 514 42.33 15.51 -19.50
N ALA A 515 41.78 14.38 -19.96
CA ALA A 515 42.53 13.24 -20.51
C ALA A 515 41.69 12.48 -21.55
N PRO A 516 42.32 11.68 -22.44
CA PRO A 516 41.59 10.72 -23.28
C PRO A 516 40.94 9.61 -22.44
N LYS A 517 39.93 8.93 -23.00
CA LYS A 517 39.26 7.79 -22.35
C LYS A 517 40.31 6.70 -22.06
N PRO A 518 40.40 6.17 -20.82
CA PRO A 518 41.38 5.15 -20.48
C PRO A 518 41.14 3.85 -21.28
N GLN A 519 42.22 3.13 -21.57
CA GLN A 519 42.17 1.82 -22.19
C GLN A 519 41.99 0.78 -21.10
N LEU A 520 40.94 -0.03 -21.19
CA LEU A 520 40.54 -0.93 -20.13
C LEU A 520 40.94 -2.38 -20.44
N ASP A 521 41.15 -3.16 -19.38
CA ASP A 521 41.47 -4.58 -19.47
C ASP A 521 40.21 -5.44 -19.59
N ARG A 522 40.37 -6.76 -19.42
CA ARG A 522 39.32 -7.75 -19.42
C ARG A 522 38.14 -7.36 -18.55
N TRP A 523 38.43 -6.91 -17.32
CA TRP A 523 37.41 -6.47 -16.36
C TRP A 523 37.60 -4.99 -16.08
N THR A 524 36.57 -4.21 -16.39
CA THR A 524 36.52 -2.79 -16.07
C THR A 524 36.24 -2.59 -14.56
N TYR A 525 36.64 -1.45 -14.00
CA TYR A 525 36.43 -1.19 -12.57
C TYR A 525 34.95 -1.20 -12.18
N TRP A 526 34.04 -0.77 -13.06
CA TRP A 526 32.60 -0.80 -12.80
C TRP A 526 32.03 -2.21 -12.93
N GLU A 527 32.54 -3.08 -13.83
CA GLU A 527 32.13 -4.49 -13.86
C GLU A 527 32.56 -5.21 -12.58
N LYS A 528 33.76 -4.92 -12.05
CA LYS A 528 34.19 -5.45 -10.75
C LYS A 528 33.31 -4.93 -9.61
N PHE A 529 32.95 -3.64 -9.63
CA PHE A 529 32.02 -3.09 -8.67
C PHE A 529 30.65 -3.76 -8.76
N ASP A 530 30.05 -3.85 -9.96
CA ASP A 530 28.77 -4.53 -10.23
C ASP A 530 28.81 -6.01 -9.83
N TYR A 531 29.99 -6.65 -9.86
CA TYR A 531 30.17 -8.02 -9.38
C TYR A 531 30.20 -8.11 -7.85
N TRP A 532 30.93 -7.22 -7.15
CA TRP A 532 31.08 -7.27 -5.69
C TRP A 532 29.93 -6.61 -4.92
N ALA A 533 29.27 -5.60 -5.48
CA ALA A 533 28.15 -4.93 -4.83
C ALA A 533 27.01 -5.92 -4.47
N PRO A 534 26.60 -6.85 -5.35
CA PRO A 534 25.66 -7.91 -4.98
C PRO A 534 26.17 -8.84 -3.88
N PHE A 535 27.47 -9.12 -3.77
CA PHE A 535 27.99 -9.97 -2.67
C PHE A 535 27.76 -9.32 -1.31
N TRP A 536 28.02 -8.01 -1.23
CA TRP A 536 27.68 -7.22 -0.05
C TRP A 536 26.17 -7.21 0.20
N GLY A 537 25.39 -6.94 -0.85
CA GLY A 537 23.93 -6.91 -0.76
C GLY A 537 23.35 -8.25 -0.29
N VAL A 538 23.80 -9.38 -0.82
CA VAL A 538 23.37 -10.74 -0.41
C VAL A 538 23.67 -10.98 1.07
N ALA A 539 24.82 -10.52 1.58
CA ALA A 539 25.14 -10.67 3.00
C ALA A 539 24.14 -9.90 3.89
N ILE A 540 23.82 -8.64 3.53
CA ILE A 540 22.86 -7.82 4.28
C ILE A 540 21.43 -8.33 4.12
N ILE A 541 20.91 -8.38 2.89
CA ILE A 541 19.51 -8.75 2.62
C ILE A 541 19.25 -10.23 2.89
N GLY A 542 20.19 -11.11 2.55
CA GLY A 542 20.10 -12.54 2.81
C GLY A 542 20.22 -12.86 4.31
N GLY A 543 21.16 -12.21 5.01
CA GLY A 543 21.32 -12.37 6.46
C GLY A 543 20.09 -11.88 7.24
N SER A 544 19.67 -10.63 7.00
CA SER A 544 18.46 -10.07 7.61
C SER A 544 17.19 -10.85 7.23
N GLY A 545 17.07 -11.31 5.98
CA GLY A 545 15.94 -12.11 5.51
C GLY A 545 15.89 -13.49 6.18
N ALA A 546 17.03 -14.15 6.35
CA ALA A 546 17.13 -15.41 7.07
C ALA A 546 16.71 -15.25 8.55
N MET A 547 17.13 -14.17 9.20
CA MET A 547 16.73 -13.84 10.57
C MET A 547 15.21 -13.64 10.70
N LEU A 548 14.60 -12.92 9.74
CA LEU A 548 13.16 -12.66 9.72
C LEU A 548 12.35 -13.93 9.39
N TRP A 549 12.86 -14.79 8.51
CA TRP A 549 12.23 -16.08 8.19
C TRP A 549 12.31 -17.02 9.41
N ALA A 550 13.51 -17.23 9.96
CA ALA A 550 13.77 -18.10 11.11
C ALA A 550 13.61 -17.33 12.44
N LYS A 551 12.51 -16.59 12.61
CA LYS A 551 12.29 -15.70 13.76
C LYS A 551 12.33 -16.41 15.11
N GLY A 552 11.77 -17.62 15.22
CA GLY A 552 11.82 -18.40 16.47
C GLY A 552 13.25 -18.74 16.87
N LEU A 553 14.03 -19.29 15.93
CA LEU A 553 15.45 -19.60 16.13
C LEU A 553 16.26 -18.34 16.46
N THR A 554 16.04 -17.26 15.72
CA THR A 554 16.74 -15.98 15.92
C THR A 554 16.46 -15.42 17.31
N ALA A 555 15.20 -15.46 17.76
CA ALA A 555 14.80 -14.95 19.06
C ALA A 555 15.29 -15.80 20.24
N THR A 556 15.75 -17.03 20.00
CA THR A 556 16.43 -17.85 21.03
C THR A 556 17.78 -17.24 21.40
N TYR A 557 18.48 -16.64 20.45
CA TYR A 557 19.85 -16.13 20.65
C TYR A 557 19.92 -14.60 20.72
N LEU A 558 18.98 -13.91 20.09
CA LEU A 558 18.99 -12.45 19.95
C LEU A 558 17.71 -11.82 20.51
N PRO A 559 17.81 -10.59 21.06
CA PRO A 559 16.64 -9.87 21.53
C PRO A 559 15.77 -9.40 20.36
N GLY A 560 14.45 -9.32 20.57
CA GLY A 560 13.47 -9.02 19.53
C GLY A 560 13.58 -7.63 18.91
N TRP A 561 14.26 -6.66 19.54
CA TRP A 561 14.54 -5.37 18.88
C TRP A 561 15.48 -5.52 17.67
N VAL A 562 16.22 -6.63 17.59
CA VAL A 562 17.01 -6.97 16.39
C VAL A 562 16.11 -7.16 15.17
N PHE A 563 14.86 -7.63 15.34
CA PHE A 563 13.92 -7.70 14.21
C PHE A 563 13.57 -6.32 13.67
N ASN A 564 13.47 -5.30 14.53
CA ASN A 564 13.26 -3.92 14.07
C ASN A 564 14.41 -3.47 13.16
N ILE A 565 15.66 -3.78 13.53
CA ILE A 565 16.85 -3.43 12.74
C ILE A 565 16.92 -4.27 11.46
N ALA A 566 16.71 -5.58 11.56
CA ALA A 566 16.73 -6.47 10.41
C ALA A 566 15.72 -6.03 9.35
N THR A 567 14.51 -5.61 9.76
CA THR A 567 13.52 -5.06 8.83
C THR A 567 14.00 -3.79 8.14
N ILE A 568 14.67 -2.87 8.85
CA ILE A 568 15.25 -1.65 8.25
C ILE A 568 16.32 -2.02 7.21
N PHE A 569 17.33 -2.80 7.62
CA PHE A 569 18.42 -3.18 6.71
C PHE A 569 17.91 -3.99 5.51
N HIS A 570 16.98 -4.91 5.73
CA HIS A 570 16.39 -5.70 4.64
C HIS A 570 15.62 -4.83 3.64
N GLY A 571 14.78 -3.92 4.14
CA GLY A 571 13.96 -3.03 3.31
C GLY A 571 14.79 -2.01 2.56
N GLU A 572 15.68 -1.29 3.25
CA GLU A 572 16.50 -0.23 2.65
C GLU A 572 17.55 -0.78 1.68
N GLU A 573 18.17 -1.94 1.97
CA GLU A 573 19.07 -2.60 1.03
C GLU A 573 18.32 -3.05 -0.23
N ALA A 574 17.06 -3.49 -0.11
CA ALA A 574 16.24 -3.83 -1.27
C ALA A 574 15.96 -2.60 -2.15
N VAL A 575 15.73 -1.43 -1.54
CA VAL A 575 15.55 -0.15 -2.28
C VAL A 575 16.85 0.25 -2.96
N LEU A 576 17.98 0.14 -2.25
CA LEU A 576 19.32 0.39 -2.80
C LEU A 576 19.59 -0.52 -4.01
N ALA A 577 19.37 -1.82 -3.87
CA ALA A 577 19.59 -2.81 -4.91
C ALA A 577 18.68 -2.57 -6.13
N ALA A 578 17.38 -2.34 -5.92
CA ALA A 578 16.45 -2.06 -7.01
C ALA A 578 16.81 -0.75 -7.75
N GLY A 579 17.12 0.31 -7.01
CA GLY A 579 17.54 1.59 -7.57
C GLY A 579 18.83 1.45 -8.37
N PHE A 580 19.85 0.81 -7.80
CA PHE A 580 21.14 0.62 -8.48
C PHE A 580 21.01 -0.25 -9.73
N LEU A 581 20.32 -1.40 -9.64
CA LEU A 581 20.19 -2.34 -10.76
C LEU A 581 19.39 -1.74 -11.92
N PHE A 582 18.27 -1.08 -11.63
CA PHE A 582 17.39 -0.55 -12.69
C PHE A 582 17.78 0.84 -13.19
N THR A 583 18.76 1.50 -12.57
CA THR A 583 19.32 2.77 -13.05
C THR A 583 20.75 2.63 -13.52
N VAL A 584 21.69 2.32 -12.61
CA VAL A 584 23.13 2.32 -12.87
C VAL A 584 23.55 1.11 -13.70
N HIS A 585 23.12 -0.09 -13.32
CA HIS A 585 23.47 -1.30 -14.09
C HIS A 585 22.81 -1.29 -15.48
N PHE A 586 21.54 -0.88 -15.59
CA PHE A 586 20.89 -0.68 -16.89
C PHE A 586 21.57 0.42 -17.72
N PHE A 587 21.99 1.52 -17.09
CA PHE A 587 22.78 2.54 -17.78
C PHE A 587 24.07 1.95 -18.34
N ASN A 588 24.87 1.30 -17.49
CA ASN A 588 26.16 0.69 -17.85
C ASN A 588 26.04 -0.32 -18.99
N ASN A 589 24.90 -1.00 -19.17
CA ASN A 589 24.79 -2.06 -20.17
C ASN A 589 23.89 -1.71 -21.35
N HIS A 590 22.95 -0.78 -21.22
CA HIS A 590 21.89 -0.58 -22.22
C HIS A 590 21.66 0.88 -22.61
N TRP A 591 21.87 1.86 -21.73
CA TRP A 591 21.55 3.26 -22.03
C TRP A 591 22.74 4.18 -22.27
N ARG A 592 23.97 3.68 -22.21
CA ARG A 592 25.10 4.41 -22.78
C ARG A 592 24.81 4.69 -24.26
N PRO A 593 25.04 5.91 -24.76
CA PRO A 593 24.90 6.25 -26.18
C PRO A 593 25.50 5.20 -27.13
N ASP A 594 26.65 4.64 -26.77
CA ASP A 594 27.34 3.61 -27.57
C ASP A 594 26.67 2.23 -27.56
N LYS A 595 25.73 1.95 -26.65
CA LYS A 595 25.04 0.65 -26.47
C LYS A 595 23.51 0.73 -26.64
N PHE A 596 22.98 1.94 -26.75
CA PHE A 596 21.55 2.19 -26.88
C PHE A 596 20.97 1.56 -28.16
N PRO A 597 19.76 0.98 -28.14
CA PRO A 597 18.80 0.91 -27.03
C PRO A 597 18.92 -0.34 -26.14
N LEU A 598 19.70 -1.34 -26.55
CA LEU A 598 19.79 -2.63 -25.85
C LEU A 598 21.04 -3.38 -26.29
N ASP A 599 21.84 -3.82 -25.32
CA ASP A 599 22.93 -4.78 -25.53
C ASP A 599 22.41 -6.21 -25.26
N ILE A 600 22.56 -7.10 -26.25
CA ILE A 600 22.13 -8.51 -26.17
C ILE A 600 23.28 -9.47 -25.87
N LEU A 601 24.50 -8.97 -25.67
CA LEU A 601 25.71 -9.75 -25.44
C LEU A 601 25.56 -10.76 -24.30
N MET A 602 24.85 -10.42 -23.23
CA MET A 602 24.65 -11.33 -22.10
C MET A 602 23.78 -12.54 -22.47
N PHE A 603 22.89 -12.41 -23.47
CA PHE A 603 22.00 -13.49 -23.90
C PHE A 603 22.57 -14.26 -25.11
N THR A 604 23.28 -13.59 -26.02
CA THR A 604 23.96 -14.25 -27.15
C THR A 604 25.29 -14.88 -26.73
N GLY A 605 26.00 -14.27 -25.79
CA GLY A 605 27.36 -14.61 -25.38
C GLY A 605 28.44 -14.22 -26.38
N LYS A 606 28.07 -13.48 -27.43
CA LYS A 606 28.92 -13.17 -28.59
C LYS A 606 28.97 -11.65 -28.80
N MET A 607 30.18 -11.14 -29.02
CA MET A 607 30.45 -9.72 -29.30
C MET A 607 31.18 -9.60 -30.64
N PRO A 608 30.91 -8.61 -31.50
CA PRO A 608 31.72 -8.36 -32.69
C PRO A 608 33.20 -8.12 -32.33
N LEU A 609 34.13 -8.65 -33.12
CA LEU A 609 35.56 -8.55 -32.81
C LEU A 609 36.05 -7.08 -32.74
N GLU A 610 35.54 -6.20 -33.61
CA GLU A 610 35.90 -4.78 -33.60
C GLU A 610 35.42 -4.04 -32.34
N GLU A 611 34.30 -4.47 -31.77
CA GLU A 611 33.79 -3.95 -30.50
C GLU A 611 34.67 -4.43 -29.34
N PHE A 612 35.06 -5.71 -29.35
CA PHE A 612 35.97 -6.28 -28.35
C PHE A 612 37.33 -5.57 -28.33
N LYS A 613 37.92 -5.28 -29.50
CA LYS A 613 39.16 -4.50 -29.64
C LYS A 613 39.06 -3.11 -29.01
N ARG A 614 37.89 -2.48 -29.11
CA ARG A 614 37.65 -1.12 -28.61
C ARG A 614 37.43 -1.08 -27.11
N GLU A 615 36.63 -2.00 -26.58
CA GLU A 615 36.22 -1.98 -25.16
C GLU A 615 37.23 -2.68 -24.24
N HIS A 616 37.96 -3.66 -24.76
CA HIS A 616 38.91 -4.49 -23.99
C HIS A 616 40.27 -4.59 -24.70
N LEU A 617 40.83 -3.45 -25.15
CA LEU A 617 42.04 -3.41 -25.96
C LEU A 617 43.23 -4.13 -25.31
N ILE A 618 43.38 -4.00 -23.99
CA ILE A 618 44.49 -4.65 -23.28
C ILE A 618 44.34 -6.18 -23.29
N GLU A 619 43.12 -6.70 -23.14
CA GLU A 619 42.84 -8.15 -23.26
C GLU A 619 43.07 -8.63 -24.69
N TYR A 620 42.57 -7.88 -25.68
CA TYR A 620 42.77 -8.19 -27.09
C TYR A 620 44.27 -8.29 -27.43
N ASN A 621 45.07 -7.29 -27.08
CA ASN A 621 46.52 -7.29 -27.34
C ASN A 621 47.22 -8.48 -26.67
N ARG A 622 46.79 -8.86 -25.46
CA ARG A 622 47.31 -10.04 -24.75
C ARG A 622 46.98 -11.34 -25.49
N LEU A 623 45.75 -11.50 -25.98
CA LEU A 623 45.32 -12.70 -26.71
C LEU A 623 45.98 -12.83 -28.09
N VAL A 624 46.26 -11.71 -28.75
CA VAL A 624 47.03 -11.68 -30.00
C VAL A 624 48.48 -12.08 -29.72
N ALA A 625 49.11 -11.48 -28.72
CA ALA A 625 50.49 -11.78 -28.36
C ALA A 625 50.69 -13.23 -27.88
N SER A 626 49.71 -13.83 -27.22
CA SER A 626 49.76 -15.23 -26.79
C SER A 626 49.36 -16.24 -27.88
N GLY A 627 48.83 -15.78 -29.02
CA GLY A 627 48.29 -16.64 -30.08
C GLY A 627 46.99 -17.37 -29.71
N GLU A 628 46.32 -16.98 -28.62
CA GLU A 628 45.12 -17.65 -28.12
C GLU A 628 43.81 -17.07 -28.66
N LEU A 629 43.86 -15.94 -29.38
CA LEU A 629 42.67 -15.26 -29.91
C LEU A 629 41.76 -16.20 -30.72
N SER A 630 42.35 -17.06 -31.56
CA SER A 630 41.61 -18.01 -32.43
C SER A 630 40.71 -18.98 -31.66
N LYS A 631 41.04 -19.30 -30.40
CA LYS A 631 40.22 -20.19 -29.54
C LYS A 631 38.84 -19.61 -29.21
N TYR A 632 38.69 -18.29 -29.33
CA TYR A 632 37.49 -17.56 -28.94
C TYR A 632 36.73 -16.96 -30.13
N LEU A 633 37.25 -17.12 -31.35
CA LEU A 633 36.58 -16.64 -32.55
C LEU A 633 35.44 -17.59 -32.91
N VAL A 634 34.24 -17.03 -33.08
CA VAL A 634 33.01 -17.76 -33.38
C VAL A 634 32.21 -17.03 -34.45
N ASP A 635 31.29 -17.76 -35.11
CA ASP A 635 30.35 -17.16 -36.04
C ASP A 635 29.34 -16.25 -35.33
N ALA A 636 28.70 -15.37 -36.10
CA ALA A 636 27.60 -14.53 -35.65
C ALA A 636 26.48 -15.34 -34.95
N PRO A 637 25.75 -14.75 -33.99
CA PRO A 637 24.54 -15.37 -33.47
C PRO A 637 23.49 -15.54 -34.59
N SER A 638 22.73 -16.63 -34.54
CA SER A 638 21.67 -16.86 -35.54
C SER A 638 20.59 -15.77 -35.44
N GLN A 639 19.90 -15.52 -36.55
CA GLN A 639 18.82 -14.52 -36.58
C GLN A 639 17.71 -14.82 -35.55
N PRO A 640 17.22 -16.07 -35.38
CA PRO A 640 16.25 -16.38 -34.34
C PRO A 640 16.76 -16.08 -32.92
N MET A 641 18.02 -16.42 -32.64
CA MET A 641 18.64 -16.16 -31.33
C MET A 641 18.75 -14.66 -31.05
N THR A 642 19.11 -13.87 -32.07
CA THR A 642 19.22 -12.42 -31.97
C THR A 642 17.86 -11.79 -31.67
N ILE A 643 16.81 -12.19 -32.40
CA ILE A 643 15.44 -11.69 -32.19
C ILE A 643 14.93 -12.07 -30.80
N ALA A 644 15.08 -13.34 -30.39
CA ALA A 644 14.66 -13.81 -29.08
C ALA A 644 15.37 -13.06 -27.94
N SER A 645 16.68 -12.83 -28.08
CA SER A 645 17.48 -12.08 -27.10
C SER A 645 17.04 -10.62 -26.99
N LYS A 646 16.66 -9.98 -28.11
CA LYS A 646 16.12 -8.62 -28.11
C LYS A 646 14.78 -8.55 -27.39
N ILE A 647 13.85 -9.47 -27.71
CA ILE A 647 12.53 -9.53 -27.05
C ILE A 647 12.73 -9.73 -25.54
N LEU A 648 13.53 -10.73 -25.16
CA LEU A 648 13.81 -11.01 -23.76
C LEU A 648 14.43 -9.80 -23.03
N GLY A 649 15.45 -9.17 -23.63
CA GLY A 649 16.11 -8.00 -23.06
C GLY A 649 15.16 -6.81 -22.87
N PHE A 650 14.35 -6.49 -23.87
CA PHE A 650 13.34 -5.43 -23.74
C PHE A 650 12.26 -5.77 -22.70
N THR A 651 11.83 -7.03 -22.60
CA THR A 651 10.88 -7.45 -21.56
C THR A 651 11.47 -7.28 -20.17
N LEU A 652 12.68 -7.78 -19.92
CA LEU A 652 13.35 -7.67 -18.61
C LEU A 652 13.60 -6.21 -18.22
N MET A 653 14.08 -5.40 -19.17
CA MET A 653 14.32 -3.97 -18.94
C MET A 653 13.01 -3.21 -18.69
N GLY A 654 11.96 -3.51 -19.47
CA GLY A 654 10.63 -2.93 -19.26
C GLY A 654 10.03 -3.29 -17.90
N SER A 655 10.18 -4.55 -17.47
CA SER A 655 9.77 -4.97 -16.13
C SER A 655 10.57 -4.28 -15.03
N GLY A 656 11.90 -4.18 -15.18
CA GLY A 656 12.76 -3.47 -14.22
C GLY A 656 12.42 -1.99 -14.11
N LEU A 657 12.20 -1.31 -15.24
CA LEU A 657 11.77 0.09 -15.28
C LEU A 657 10.39 0.30 -14.64
N LEU A 658 9.43 -0.57 -14.92
CA LEU A 658 8.13 -0.53 -14.26
C LEU A 658 8.28 -0.66 -12.75
N LEU A 659 9.08 -1.63 -12.29
CA LEU A 659 9.36 -1.81 -10.86
C LEU A 659 10.05 -0.57 -10.26
N LEU A 660 11.00 0.03 -10.97
CA LEU A 660 11.64 1.27 -10.52
C LEU A 660 10.62 2.39 -10.33
N ILE A 661 9.66 2.56 -11.25
CA ILE A 661 8.59 3.56 -11.10
C ILE A 661 7.75 3.27 -9.84
N LEU A 662 7.37 2.01 -9.61
CA LEU A 662 6.61 1.62 -8.43
C LEU A 662 7.38 1.85 -7.13
N VAL A 663 8.69 1.52 -7.12
CA VAL A 663 9.59 1.75 -5.99
C VAL A 663 9.76 3.23 -5.71
N MET A 664 10.01 4.05 -6.74
CA MET A 664 10.14 5.50 -6.58
C MET A 664 8.82 6.13 -6.10
N ASN A 665 7.67 5.65 -6.57
CA ASN A 665 6.37 6.11 -6.08
C ASN A 665 6.20 5.79 -4.59
N GLY A 666 6.55 4.58 -4.16
CA GLY A 666 6.53 4.19 -2.75
C GLY A 666 7.50 4.99 -1.90
N PHE A 667 8.75 5.12 -2.35
CA PHE A 667 9.80 5.86 -1.66
C PHE A 667 9.48 7.35 -1.52
N ALA A 668 8.96 8.00 -2.57
CA ALA A 668 8.54 9.39 -2.51
C ALA A 668 7.39 9.62 -1.52
N ARG A 669 6.41 8.69 -1.46
CA ARG A 669 5.36 8.75 -0.43
C ARG A 669 5.92 8.55 0.98
N HIS A 670 6.90 7.65 1.14
CA HIS A 670 7.53 7.44 2.43
C HIS A 670 8.29 8.68 2.93
N LEU A 671 8.99 9.39 2.04
CA LEU A 671 9.74 10.60 2.37
C LEU A 671 8.86 11.85 2.54
N PHE A 672 7.87 12.04 1.67
CA PHE A 672 7.11 13.30 1.56
C PHE A 672 5.64 13.19 1.95
N GLY A 673 5.08 11.98 2.00
CA GLY A 673 3.67 11.70 2.31
C GLY A 673 3.38 11.60 3.80
N GLY A 674 3.89 12.57 4.56
CA GLY A 674 3.77 12.68 6.01
C GLY A 674 2.35 12.77 6.51
#